data_AF-J2SQ91-F1
#
_entry.id   AF-J2SQ91-F1
#
_cell.length_a   1.000
_cell.length_b   1.000
_cell.length_c   1.000
_cell.angle_alpha   90.00
_cell.angle_beta   90.00
_cell.angle_gamma   90.00
#
_symmetry.space_group_name_H-M   'P 1'
#
loop_
_entity.id
_entity.type
_entity.pdbx_description
1 polymer ?
#
loop_
_entity_poly.entity_id
_entity_poly.type
_entity_poly.pdbx_seq_one_letter_code
_entity_poly.pdbx_strand_id
1 'polypeptide(L)'
;MAKNNRNASYNAPMGGAQIPAKTANRAQLEKLVTAWSASFENASKVYPGGHVALDIQVDEAFLRKLITHVGDDDSKAFSAWIERFALVCKELGKRADTLHEEYEERWEQASQAGLACEARAQQLDERQAGLEVQHETQALREAELERVQKLQAQTDGELVRREREVKLREVNAEAGFVEQNRQALVVLQERQRLLGEQHDSELGLLQEEKQTLTQELRQLARQLAEVKFRCTEAEAARADVLDTREDELVQREQQLEERTRRLEREWAAVKEAKGTQQEQIAHEMAQEREAYARELERVELRERKAWAMADKRAEELSQLQLLKAQLGDQSGTALLDELSALREDNQVLRTRLEQSDAAELQDDNDDLRQQVADRDKQISDILPLYEQAKREVSMTRIAATDLESSERQRRVLEVHKTVLDAKISDLATTVEQLTNAQKTQTPFPAMSLMDSHKDYRAGAELEDVPSLGQIAVELQHRIATAEARVQLFYPIEDIQVLLGGLAMSQLHVFQGISGTGKTSLAKAFAKAMGGFCTDIAVQAGWRDRDDLLGHYNAFERRFYEKDCLQALYKAQTPRWQDTCNVVLLDEMNLSRPEQYFSEFLSALEKNDPKERLISLSETELPGAPLNLKNGREILLPDNIWFIGTANHDESTSELADKTYDRAHVMTLPKQDARFVIQPYEKKRYSFQSLQKAFNQVCVLHEGHVKELIDRLTADAFTQQLASHFDIGWGNRFEKQALRFIPVMLATGANEGQALDHLLSTRVMRKGKVTGRYDVGTTDVTELMGALESFWTKANLKGDPSKSQALLVADIKRREGHR
;
A
#
# COMPACT_ATOMS: atom_id res chain seq x y z
N MET A 1 -63.13 47.96 26.41
CA MET A 1 -63.44 48.88 27.54
C MET A 1 -63.67 48.06 28.81
N ALA A 2 -63.68 48.71 29.97
CA ALA A 2 -63.95 48.11 31.29
C ALA A 2 -65.45 47.66 31.39
N LYS A 3 -65.98 46.98 32.43
CA LYS A 3 -65.57 46.64 33.81
C LYS A 3 -66.69 45.76 34.44
N ASN A 4 -66.42 44.98 35.50
CA ASN A 4 -67.30 44.76 36.69
C ASN A 4 -68.75 44.17 36.54
N ASN A 5 -69.39 43.48 37.53
CA ASN A 5 -68.97 42.88 38.81
C ASN A 5 -70.11 42.00 39.44
N ARG A 6 -69.77 41.24 40.50
CA ARG A 6 -70.54 40.95 41.74
C ARG A 6 -71.72 39.93 41.82
N ASN A 7 -71.49 38.95 42.71
CA ASN A 7 -72.27 38.56 43.93
C ASN A 7 -73.70 37.94 43.82
N ALA A 8 -74.19 37.12 44.79
CA ALA A 8 -73.59 36.29 45.87
C ALA A 8 -74.69 35.48 46.64
N SER A 9 -74.29 34.47 47.44
CA SER A 9 -74.96 33.96 48.69
C SER A 9 -76.25 33.12 48.56
N TYR A 10 -76.67 32.19 49.46
CA TYR A 10 -76.08 31.51 50.64
C TYR A 10 -76.97 30.28 51.08
N ASN A 11 -76.40 29.24 51.73
CA ASN A 11 -76.94 28.19 52.66
C ASN A 11 -78.30 27.40 52.49
N ALA A 12 -78.21 26.07 52.29
CA ALA A 12 -78.49 24.90 53.20
C ALA A 12 -79.57 24.94 54.35
N PRO A 13 -79.95 23.80 55.02
CA PRO A 13 -80.23 22.38 54.62
C PRO A 13 -81.45 21.70 55.36
N MET A 14 -81.75 20.39 55.14
CA MET A 14 -82.11 19.31 56.15
C MET A 14 -83.09 18.18 55.68
N GLY A 15 -82.77 16.89 55.98
CA GLY A 15 -83.62 15.68 56.25
C GLY A 15 -84.75 15.22 55.28
N GLY A 16 -85.14 13.93 55.14
CA GLY A 16 -84.66 12.63 55.65
C GLY A 16 -85.69 11.47 55.44
N ALA A 17 -85.23 10.19 55.43
CA ALA A 17 -85.98 8.90 55.58
C ALA A 17 -86.67 8.15 54.39
N GLN A 18 -85.93 7.17 53.82
CA GLN A 18 -86.22 5.71 53.65
C GLN A 18 -87.35 5.10 52.76
N ILE A 19 -87.20 3.78 52.48
CA ILE A 19 -87.49 3.03 51.23
C ILE A 19 -87.97 1.57 51.54
N PRO A 20 -88.65 0.83 50.63
CA PRO A 20 -88.61 -0.65 50.57
C PRO A 20 -87.94 -1.24 49.29
N ALA A 21 -87.42 -2.49 49.37
CA ALA A 21 -86.30 -3.00 48.56
C ALA A 21 -86.63 -3.82 47.27
N LYS A 22 -85.61 -4.05 46.41
CA LYS A 22 -85.64 -4.77 45.12
C LYS A 22 -84.93 -6.15 45.16
N THR A 23 -85.26 -7.03 44.20
CA THR A 23 -84.61 -8.36 44.00
C THR A 23 -83.26 -8.31 43.27
N ALA A 24 -82.40 -9.30 43.52
CA ALA A 24 -80.96 -9.24 43.24
C ALA A 24 -80.54 -9.25 41.75
N ASN A 25 -81.17 -10.05 40.88
CA ASN A 25 -80.78 -10.13 39.47
C ASN A 25 -81.09 -8.83 38.71
N ARG A 26 -82.24 -8.19 39.02
CA ARG A 26 -82.62 -6.88 38.46
C ARG A 26 -81.67 -5.77 38.95
N ALA A 27 -81.18 -5.86 40.18
CA ALA A 27 -80.16 -4.94 40.70
C ALA A 27 -78.79 -5.07 40.00
N GLN A 28 -78.48 -6.19 39.33
CA GLN A 28 -77.29 -6.30 38.49
C GLN A 28 -77.48 -5.62 37.13
N LEU A 29 -78.62 -5.82 36.46
CA LEU A 29 -78.93 -5.11 35.22
C LEU A 29 -79.03 -3.60 35.41
N GLU A 30 -79.61 -3.13 36.53
CA GLU A 30 -79.66 -1.69 36.85
C GLU A 30 -78.27 -1.04 37.00
N LYS A 31 -77.23 -1.80 37.37
CA LYS A 31 -75.85 -1.30 37.41
C LYS A 31 -75.21 -1.12 36.03
N LEU A 32 -75.72 -1.81 35.01
CA LEU A 32 -75.21 -1.73 33.63
C LEU A 32 -75.88 -0.62 32.81
N VAL A 33 -76.94 0.03 33.31
CA VAL A 33 -77.65 1.12 32.62
C VAL A 33 -76.71 2.28 32.24
N THR A 34 -75.84 2.69 33.15
CA THR A 34 -74.88 3.79 32.94
C THR A 34 -73.87 3.43 31.85
N ALA A 35 -73.33 2.21 31.88
CA ALA A 35 -72.41 1.70 30.86
C ALA A 35 -73.09 1.53 29.49
N TRP A 36 -74.36 1.13 29.48
CA TRP A 36 -75.16 0.98 28.26
C TRP A 36 -75.47 2.34 27.62
N SER A 37 -75.87 3.34 28.41
CA SER A 37 -76.07 4.72 27.95
C SER A 37 -74.77 5.31 27.37
N ALA A 38 -73.65 5.20 28.09
CA ALA A 38 -72.35 5.65 27.63
C ALA A 38 -71.87 4.95 26.34
N SER A 39 -72.37 3.74 26.05
CA SER A 39 -72.06 3.04 24.80
C SER A 39 -72.78 3.64 23.60
N PHE A 40 -74.02 4.12 23.77
CA PHE A 40 -74.73 4.88 22.73
C PHE A 40 -74.10 6.25 22.48
N GLU A 41 -73.68 6.97 23.54
CA GLU A 41 -72.93 8.23 23.39
C GLU A 41 -71.59 8.02 22.66
N ASN A 42 -70.86 6.94 22.97
CA ASN A 42 -69.63 6.63 22.25
C ASN A 42 -69.91 6.26 20.78
N ALA A 43 -70.96 5.49 20.48
CA ALA A 43 -71.35 5.19 19.10
C ALA A 43 -71.71 6.47 18.30
N SER A 44 -72.37 7.44 18.95
CA SER A 44 -72.68 8.75 18.38
C SER A 44 -71.40 9.53 18.02
N LYS A 45 -70.42 9.57 18.94
CA LYS A 45 -69.13 10.27 18.74
C LYS A 45 -68.25 9.70 17.63
N VAL A 46 -68.43 8.43 17.25
CA VAL A 46 -67.66 7.79 16.15
C VAL A 46 -68.18 8.19 14.77
N TYR A 47 -69.38 8.76 14.67
CA TYR A 47 -70.00 9.12 13.38
C TYR A 47 -70.24 10.63 13.15
N PRO A 48 -69.24 11.53 13.32
CA PRO A 48 -69.38 12.95 13.00
C PRO A 48 -69.12 13.28 11.52
N GLY A 49 -68.91 12.26 10.67
CA GLY A 49 -68.45 12.43 9.27
C GLY A 49 -69.42 11.86 8.23
N GLY A 50 -70.54 12.53 7.96
CA GLY A 50 -71.39 12.19 6.81
C GLY A 50 -72.86 12.61 6.88
N HIS A 51 -73.15 13.90 6.80
CA HIS A 51 -74.48 14.52 6.57
C HIS A 51 -75.68 14.16 7.49
N VAL A 52 -75.56 13.20 8.40
CA VAL A 52 -76.58 12.85 9.40
C VAL A 52 -75.91 12.66 10.76
N ALA A 53 -76.18 13.56 11.71
CA ALA A 53 -75.74 13.41 13.09
C ALA A 53 -76.63 12.39 13.82
N LEU A 54 -76.05 11.25 14.21
CA LEU A 54 -76.74 10.22 15.00
C LEU A 54 -76.68 10.60 16.50
N ASP A 55 -77.47 11.59 16.91
CA ASP A 55 -77.61 12.00 18.32
C ASP A 55 -78.55 11.03 19.08
N ILE A 56 -78.01 9.88 19.50
CA ILE A 56 -78.76 8.84 20.23
C ILE A 56 -78.70 9.12 21.74
N GLN A 57 -79.43 10.15 22.19
CA GLN A 57 -79.63 10.39 23.62
C GLN A 57 -80.69 9.43 24.18
N VAL A 58 -80.27 8.53 25.07
CA VAL A 58 -81.17 7.57 25.72
C VAL A 58 -81.28 7.89 27.21
N ASP A 59 -82.46 8.29 27.66
CA ASP A 59 -82.73 8.56 29.08
C ASP A 59 -82.56 7.29 29.93
N GLU A 60 -81.71 7.35 30.96
CA GLU A 60 -81.52 6.24 31.91
C GLU A 60 -82.84 5.81 32.58
N ALA A 61 -83.79 6.73 32.79
CA ALA A 61 -85.10 6.38 33.36
C ALA A 61 -85.91 5.50 32.40
N PHE A 62 -85.75 5.66 31.09
CA PHE A 62 -86.34 4.79 30.07
C PHE A 62 -85.64 3.41 30.03
N LEU A 63 -84.30 3.37 30.09
CA LEU A 63 -83.54 2.12 30.17
C LEU A 63 -83.90 1.30 31.42
N ARG A 64 -84.07 1.97 32.57
CA ARG A 64 -84.53 1.31 33.82
C ARG A 64 -85.95 0.76 33.69
N LYS A 65 -86.88 1.45 33.01
CA LYS A 65 -88.21 0.89 32.69
C LYS A 65 -88.11 -0.34 31.80
N LEU A 66 -87.27 -0.30 30.76
CA LEU A 66 -87.02 -1.45 29.88
C LEU A 66 -86.57 -2.68 30.68
N ILE A 67 -85.62 -2.52 31.61
CA ILE A 67 -85.16 -3.59 32.49
C ILE A 67 -86.29 -4.18 33.37
N THR A 68 -87.28 -3.39 33.81
CA THR A 68 -88.41 -3.94 34.59
C THR A 68 -89.32 -4.89 33.79
N HIS A 69 -89.31 -4.80 32.46
CA HIS A 69 -90.05 -5.67 31.55
C HIS A 69 -89.25 -6.89 31.07
N VAL A 70 -87.94 -6.99 31.38
CA VAL A 70 -87.15 -8.20 31.11
C VAL A 70 -87.53 -9.29 32.11
N GLY A 71 -87.85 -10.49 31.60
CA GLY A 71 -88.09 -11.67 32.41
C GLY A 71 -86.81 -12.16 33.09
N ASP A 72 -86.92 -12.73 34.30
CA ASP A 72 -85.74 -13.09 35.09
C ASP A 72 -84.90 -14.23 34.44
N ASP A 73 -85.46 -15.03 33.52
CA ASP A 73 -84.75 -16.05 32.74
C ASP A 73 -83.83 -15.45 31.65
N ASP A 74 -84.28 -14.38 30.97
CA ASP A 74 -83.52 -13.73 29.88
C ASP A 74 -82.45 -12.74 30.40
N SER A 75 -82.49 -12.41 31.69
CA SER A 75 -81.68 -11.35 32.31
C SER A 75 -80.17 -11.51 32.07
N LYS A 76 -79.66 -12.76 32.06
CA LYS A 76 -78.23 -13.05 31.83
C LYS A 76 -77.81 -12.89 30.38
N ALA A 77 -78.66 -13.32 29.44
CA ALA A 77 -78.39 -13.19 28.01
C ALA A 77 -78.37 -11.70 27.61
N PHE A 78 -79.28 -10.92 28.16
CA PHE A 78 -79.35 -9.48 27.94
C PHE A 78 -78.12 -8.74 28.51
N SER A 79 -77.67 -9.09 29.72
CA SER A 79 -76.44 -8.57 30.33
C SER A 79 -75.21 -8.79 29.44
N ALA A 80 -75.02 -10.02 28.95
CA ALA A 80 -73.90 -10.38 28.09
C ALA A 80 -73.95 -9.69 26.70
N TRP A 81 -75.14 -9.37 26.20
CA TRP A 81 -75.30 -8.59 24.98
C TRP A 81 -74.91 -7.12 25.17
N ILE A 82 -75.33 -6.48 26.27
CA ILE A 82 -74.94 -5.10 26.62
C ILE A 82 -73.42 -4.96 26.72
N GLU A 83 -72.76 -5.90 27.41
CA GLU A 83 -71.29 -5.88 27.55
C GLU A 83 -70.56 -6.04 26.22
N ARG A 84 -71.05 -6.91 25.33
CA ARG A 84 -70.50 -7.06 23.96
C ARG A 84 -70.73 -5.82 23.11
N PHE A 85 -71.90 -5.20 23.19
CA PHE A 85 -72.21 -3.96 22.49
C PHE A 85 -71.27 -2.83 22.94
N ALA A 86 -71.07 -2.65 24.25
CA ALA A 86 -70.15 -1.70 24.83
C ALA A 86 -68.69 -1.90 24.35
N LEU A 87 -68.25 -3.16 24.25
CA LEU A 87 -66.91 -3.49 23.74
C LEU A 87 -66.75 -3.08 22.26
N VAL A 88 -67.74 -3.37 21.41
CA VAL A 88 -67.71 -3.02 19.98
C VAL A 88 -67.68 -1.50 19.78
N CYS A 89 -68.52 -0.75 20.52
CA CYS A 89 -68.51 0.72 20.46
C CYS A 89 -67.14 1.31 20.90
N LYS A 90 -66.48 0.69 21.88
CA LYS A 90 -65.16 1.12 22.36
C LYS A 90 -64.03 0.82 21.37
N GLU A 91 -64.06 -0.33 20.70
CA GLU A 91 -63.09 -0.68 19.66
C GLU A 91 -63.27 0.17 18.40
N LEU A 92 -64.51 0.51 18.03
CA LEU A 92 -64.81 1.43 16.92
C LEU A 92 -64.26 2.84 17.18
N GLY A 93 -64.38 3.35 18.41
CA GLY A 93 -63.80 4.64 18.82
C GLY A 93 -62.30 4.70 18.61
N LYS A 94 -61.56 3.79 19.25
CA LYS A 94 -60.10 3.71 19.09
C LYS A 94 -59.66 3.66 17.63
N ARG A 95 -60.37 2.89 16.80
CA ARG A 95 -60.00 2.71 15.38
C ARG A 95 -60.24 3.98 14.56
N ALA A 96 -61.25 4.77 14.91
CA ALA A 96 -61.47 6.09 14.30
C ALA A 96 -60.36 7.07 14.72
N ASP A 97 -60.01 7.11 16.01
CA ASP A 97 -58.93 7.95 16.54
C ASP A 97 -57.59 7.65 15.84
N THR A 98 -57.19 6.37 15.77
CA THR A 98 -55.94 5.97 15.09
C THR A 98 -55.93 6.29 13.59
N LEU A 99 -57.09 6.22 12.92
CA LEU A 99 -57.20 6.58 11.50
C LEU A 99 -57.12 8.10 11.28
N HIS A 100 -57.50 8.89 12.28
CA HIS A 100 -57.37 10.35 12.23
C HIS A 100 -55.91 10.76 12.44
N GLU A 101 -55.23 10.19 13.44
CA GLU A 101 -53.78 10.38 13.67
C GLU A 101 -52.96 9.97 12.43
N GLU A 102 -53.20 8.79 11.84
CA GLU A 102 -52.53 8.36 10.59
C GLU A 102 -52.80 9.32 9.40
N TYR A 103 -53.95 9.98 9.37
CA TYR A 103 -54.29 10.92 8.29
C TYR A 103 -53.63 12.29 8.49
N GLU A 104 -53.61 12.82 9.72
CA GLU A 104 -52.91 14.06 10.04
C GLU A 104 -51.39 13.92 9.81
N GLU A 105 -50.75 12.83 10.26
CA GLU A 105 -49.32 12.60 10.00
C GLU A 105 -49.00 12.55 8.49
N ARG A 106 -49.81 11.86 7.69
CA ARG A 106 -49.62 11.80 6.23
C ARG A 106 -49.87 13.14 5.56
N TRP A 107 -50.82 13.92 6.06
CA TRP A 107 -51.10 15.27 5.55
C TRP A 107 -49.94 16.23 5.85
N GLU A 108 -49.39 16.22 7.07
CA GLU A 108 -48.22 17.01 7.43
C GLU A 108 -47.00 16.64 6.58
N GLN A 109 -46.71 15.35 6.41
CA GLN A 109 -45.59 14.88 5.58
C GLN A 109 -45.74 15.32 4.11
N ALA A 110 -46.96 15.23 3.54
CA ALA A 110 -47.23 15.69 2.19
C ALA A 110 -47.10 17.23 2.05
N SER A 111 -47.57 17.98 3.05
CA SER A 111 -47.48 19.44 3.09
C SER A 111 -46.03 19.93 3.18
N GLN A 112 -45.21 19.32 4.06
CA GLN A 112 -43.79 19.63 4.18
C GLN A 112 -43.02 19.29 2.89
N ALA A 113 -43.34 18.17 2.23
CA ALA A 113 -42.75 17.82 0.94
C ALA A 113 -43.12 18.84 -0.16
N GLY A 114 -44.36 19.33 -0.18
CA GLY A 114 -44.81 20.39 -1.09
C GLY A 114 -44.01 21.69 -0.91
N LEU A 115 -43.92 22.19 0.32
CA LEU A 115 -43.14 23.40 0.66
C LEU A 115 -41.66 23.26 0.31
N ALA A 116 -41.06 22.09 0.51
CA ALA A 116 -39.67 21.81 0.14
C ALA A 116 -39.46 21.79 -1.40
N CYS A 117 -40.46 21.36 -2.16
CA CYS A 117 -40.44 21.42 -3.63
C CYS A 117 -40.59 22.85 -4.15
N GLU A 118 -41.50 23.66 -3.58
CA GLU A 118 -41.67 25.07 -3.96
C GLU A 118 -40.40 25.90 -3.67
N ALA A 119 -39.78 25.71 -2.50
CA ALA A 119 -38.53 26.38 -2.15
C ALA A 119 -37.37 26.00 -3.10
N ARG A 120 -37.33 24.74 -3.58
CA ARG A 120 -36.34 24.30 -4.58
C ARG A 120 -36.60 24.89 -5.96
N ALA A 121 -37.86 25.07 -6.37
CA ALA A 121 -38.20 25.72 -7.62
C ALA A 121 -37.73 27.19 -7.61
N GLN A 122 -38.03 27.94 -6.55
CA GLN A 122 -37.57 29.33 -6.38
C GLN A 122 -36.05 29.46 -6.43
N GLN A 123 -35.30 28.58 -5.76
CA GLN A 123 -33.84 28.56 -5.81
C GLN A 123 -33.27 28.25 -7.20
N LEU A 124 -33.98 27.47 -8.03
CA LEU A 124 -33.57 27.20 -9.41
C LEU A 124 -33.83 28.40 -10.31
N ASP A 125 -34.98 29.07 -10.17
CA ASP A 125 -35.32 30.28 -10.92
C ASP A 125 -34.34 31.43 -10.61
N GLU A 126 -34.03 31.68 -9.33
CA GLU A 126 -33.02 32.68 -8.91
C GLU A 126 -31.64 32.37 -9.50
N ARG A 127 -31.25 31.10 -9.51
CA ARG A 127 -29.96 30.65 -10.06
C ARG A 127 -29.90 30.74 -11.58
N GLN A 128 -31.01 30.52 -12.27
CA GLN A 128 -31.12 30.68 -13.71
C GLN A 128 -31.01 32.15 -14.12
N ALA A 129 -31.74 33.05 -13.44
CA ALA A 129 -31.62 34.49 -13.63
C ALA A 129 -30.18 35.00 -13.36
N GLY A 130 -29.52 34.47 -12.33
CA GLY A 130 -28.11 34.78 -12.04
C GLY A 130 -27.13 34.36 -13.15
N LEU A 131 -27.38 33.23 -13.82
CA LEU A 131 -26.56 32.76 -14.95
C LEU A 131 -26.79 33.58 -16.23
N GLU A 132 -28.03 34.03 -16.48
CA GLU A 132 -28.34 34.89 -17.62
C GLU A 132 -27.61 36.24 -17.52
N VAL A 133 -27.63 36.88 -16.35
CA VAL A 133 -26.86 38.12 -16.09
C VAL A 133 -25.35 37.90 -16.26
N GLN A 134 -24.81 36.76 -15.81
CA GLN A 134 -23.40 36.45 -16.01
C GLN A 134 -23.05 36.32 -17.50
N HIS A 135 -23.89 35.63 -18.29
CA HIS A 135 -23.72 35.53 -19.75
C HIS A 135 -23.72 36.89 -20.45
N GLU A 136 -24.64 37.80 -20.10
CA GLU A 136 -24.66 39.15 -20.67
C GLU A 136 -23.39 39.95 -20.31
N THR A 137 -22.92 39.88 -19.06
CA THR A 137 -21.69 40.57 -18.66
C THR A 137 -20.44 40.00 -19.33
N GLN A 138 -20.41 38.70 -19.64
CA GLN A 138 -19.30 38.08 -20.37
C GLN A 138 -19.30 38.52 -21.84
N ALA A 139 -20.46 38.51 -22.51
CA ALA A 139 -20.58 38.96 -23.90
C ALA A 139 -20.14 40.44 -24.09
N LEU A 140 -20.47 41.31 -23.13
CA LEU A 140 -20.01 42.70 -23.13
C LEU A 140 -18.48 42.82 -23.01
N ARG A 141 -17.85 42.01 -22.15
CA ARG A 141 -16.39 41.99 -21.98
C ARG A 141 -15.66 41.46 -23.22
N GLU A 142 -16.21 40.45 -23.88
CA GLU A 142 -15.65 39.90 -25.13
C GLU A 142 -15.70 40.94 -26.26
N ALA A 143 -16.81 41.68 -26.39
CA ALA A 143 -16.94 42.78 -27.35
C ALA A 143 -15.99 43.96 -27.05
N GLU A 144 -15.73 44.27 -25.78
CA GLU A 144 -14.77 45.30 -25.38
C GLU A 144 -13.32 44.86 -25.66
N LEU A 145 -12.98 43.60 -25.42
CA LEU A 145 -11.67 43.01 -25.73
C LEU A 145 -11.35 43.10 -27.23
N GLU A 146 -12.29 42.72 -28.11
CA GLU A 146 -12.14 42.86 -29.56
C GLU A 146 -11.89 44.32 -29.98
N ARG A 147 -12.56 45.27 -29.33
CA ARG A 147 -12.41 46.70 -29.64
C ARG A 147 -11.01 47.21 -29.25
N VAL A 148 -10.48 46.78 -28.11
CA VAL A 148 -9.11 47.11 -27.68
C VAL A 148 -8.07 46.51 -28.63
N GLN A 149 -8.23 45.25 -29.04
CA GLN A 149 -7.32 44.60 -30.00
C GLN A 149 -7.30 45.31 -31.36
N LYS A 150 -8.46 45.75 -31.87
CA LYS A 150 -8.57 46.52 -33.12
C LYS A 150 -7.89 47.89 -33.01
N LEU A 151 -7.93 48.54 -31.84
CA LEU A 151 -7.22 49.79 -31.57
C LEU A 151 -5.70 49.60 -31.50
N GLN A 152 -5.22 48.55 -30.82
CA GLN A 152 -3.77 48.23 -30.77
C GLN A 152 -3.20 47.97 -32.16
N ALA A 153 -3.89 47.18 -32.99
CA ALA A 153 -3.47 46.92 -34.37
C ALA A 153 -3.37 48.20 -35.22
N GLN A 154 -4.19 49.21 -34.94
CA GLN A 154 -4.11 50.53 -35.59
C GLN A 154 -2.89 51.33 -35.09
N THR A 155 -2.66 51.40 -33.78
CA THR A 155 -1.51 52.13 -33.22
C THR A 155 -0.17 51.54 -33.64
N ASP A 156 -0.07 50.22 -33.72
CA ASP A 156 1.15 49.53 -34.17
C ASP A 156 1.45 49.83 -35.64
N GLY A 157 0.40 49.91 -36.48
CA GLY A 157 0.52 50.32 -37.88
C GLY A 157 0.99 51.77 -38.06
N GLU A 158 0.61 52.68 -37.15
CA GLU A 158 1.10 54.06 -37.15
C GLU A 158 2.55 54.18 -36.65
N LEU A 159 2.93 53.42 -35.63
CA LEU A 159 4.30 53.38 -35.11
C LEU A 159 5.29 52.90 -36.18
N VAL A 160 4.98 51.81 -36.90
CA VAL A 160 5.81 51.31 -38.00
C VAL A 160 5.96 52.32 -39.14
N ARG A 161 4.95 53.17 -39.39
CA ARG A 161 5.08 54.28 -40.36
C ARG A 161 6.01 55.38 -39.85
N ARG A 162 5.90 55.78 -38.58
CA ARG A 162 6.78 56.78 -37.96
C ARG A 162 8.24 56.33 -37.92
N GLU A 163 8.52 55.07 -37.59
CA GLU A 163 9.89 54.54 -37.65
C GLU A 163 10.51 54.63 -39.05
N ARG A 164 9.71 54.37 -40.09
CA ARG A 164 10.17 54.49 -41.48
C ARG A 164 10.46 55.95 -41.86
N GLU A 165 9.66 56.91 -41.39
CA GLU A 165 9.96 58.33 -41.59
C GLU A 165 11.22 58.79 -40.84
N VAL A 166 11.44 58.33 -39.60
CA VAL A 166 12.64 58.66 -38.81
C VAL A 166 13.89 58.12 -39.51
N LYS A 167 13.90 56.83 -39.91
CA LYS A 167 15.01 56.25 -40.67
C LYS A 167 15.28 56.97 -41.99
N LEU A 168 14.24 57.46 -42.67
CA LEU A 168 14.41 58.27 -43.88
C LEU A 168 14.99 59.67 -43.60
N ARG A 169 14.80 60.22 -42.39
CA ARG A 169 15.38 61.51 -41.99
C ARG A 169 16.83 61.36 -41.51
N GLU A 170 17.17 60.26 -40.85
CA GLU A 170 18.53 59.91 -40.44
C GLU A 170 19.45 59.80 -41.67
N VAL A 171 19.06 59.03 -42.69
CA VAL A 171 19.80 58.89 -43.95
C VAL A 171 19.99 60.23 -44.70
N ASN A 172 19.07 61.18 -44.55
CA ASN A 172 19.20 62.52 -45.15
C ASN A 172 20.05 63.49 -44.31
N ALA A 173 20.23 63.24 -43.01
CA ALA A 173 21.07 64.06 -42.12
C ALA A 173 22.57 63.70 -42.23
N GLU A 174 22.90 62.45 -42.56
CA GLU A 174 24.29 61.97 -42.71
C GLU A 174 25.05 62.63 -43.87
N ALA A 175 24.35 63.20 -44.85
CA ALA A 175 24.96 63.83 -46.03
C ALA A 175 25.66 65.19 -45.76
N GLY A 176 25.46 65.80 -44.58
CA GLY A 176 25.88 67.18 -44.29
C GLY A 176 27.17 67.37 -43.49
N PHE A 177 27.70 66.34 -42.82
CA PHE A 177 28.71 66.48 -41.75
C PHE A 177 30.08 65.84 -42.02
N VAL A 178 30.42 65.63 -43.30
CA VAL A 178 31.60 64.83 -43.72
C VAL A 178 32.96 65.51 -43.50
N GLU A 179 33.05 66.85 -43.54
CA GLU A 179 34.35 67.55 -43.49
C GLU A 179 34.94 67.69 -42.08
N GLN A 180 34.13 68.00 -41.05
CA GLN A 180 34.65 68.25 -39.70
C GLN A 180 35.06 66.96 -38.95
N ASN A 181 34.42 65.83 -39.25
CA ASN A 181 34.75 64.55 -38.60
C ASN A 181 36.11 63.96 -39.02
N ARG A 182 36.67 64.35 -40.16
CA ARG A 182 37.95 63.79 -40.66
C ARG A 182 39.14 64.03 -39.72
N GLN A 183 39.13 65.11 -38.96
CA GLN A 183 40.25 65.45 -38.05
C GLN A 183 40.12 64.79 -36.68
N ALA A 184 38.90 64.60 -36.16
CA ALA A 184 38.66 63.91 -34.89
C ALA A 184 38.92 62.39 -34.99
N LEU A 185 38.68 61.80 -36.17
CA LEU A 185 38.73 60.35 -36.37
C LEU A 185 40.17 59.78 -36.30
N VAL A 186 41.18 60.55 -36.71
CA VAL A 186 42.60 60.15 -36.62
C VAL A 186 43.05 59.99 -35.16
N VAL A 187 42.70 60.95 -34.30
CA VAL A 187 43.06 60.93 -32.87
C VAL A 187 42.36 59.78 -32.12
N LEU A 188 41.14 59.43 -32.52
CA LEU A 188 40.43 58.28 -31.96
C LEU A 188 40.99 56.94 -32.44
N GLN A 189 41.43 56.82 -33.69
CA GLN A 189 42.03 55.60 -34.23
C GLN A 189 43.34 55.22 -33.53
N GLU A 190 44.22 56.17 -33.24
CA GLU A 190 45.46 55.90 -32.49
C GLU A 190 45.16 55.39 -31.06
N ARG A 191 44.17 55.99 -30.39
CA ARG A 191 43.77 55.58 -29.04
C ARG A 191 43.06 54.23 -29.02
N GLN A 192 42.25 53.92 -30.03
CA GLN A 192 41.59 52.63 -30.20
C GLN A 192 42.61 51.51 -30.46
N ARG A 193 43.68 51.78 -31.22
CA ARG A 193 44.75 50.82 -31.49
C ARG A 193 45.51 50.44 -30.22
N LEU A 194 45.91 51.42 -29.40
CA LEU A 194 46.60 51.18 -28.12
C LEU A 194 45.76 50.35 -27.14
N LEU A 195 44.45 50.60 -27.08
CA LEU A 195 43.53 49.81 -26.26
C LEU A 195 43.34 48.38 -26.82
N GLY A 196 43.33 48.20 -28.14
CA GLY A 196 43.30 46.87 -28.77
C GLY A 196 44.54 46.05 -28.44
N GLU A 197 45.73 46.63 -28.60
CA GLU A 197 47.00 45.96 -28.29
C GLU A 197 47.12 45.55 -26.80
N GLN A 198 46.50 46.31 -25.89
CA GLN A 198 46.38 45.92 -24.47
C GLN A 198 45.40 44.76 -24.26
N HIS A 199 44.22 44.81 -24.87
CA HIS A 199 43.19 43.79 -24.69
C HIS A 199 43.57 42.44 -25.34
N ASP A 200 44.28 42.47 -26.47
CA ASP A 200 44.83 41.26 -27.11
C ASP A 200 45.91 40.60 -26.23
N SER A 201 46.69 41.39 -25.47
CA SER A 201 47.67 40.88 -24.49
C SER A 201 46.98 40.21 -23.29
N GLU A 202 45.93 40.83 -22.74
CA GLU A 202 45.12 40.26 -21.65
C GLU A 202 44.40 38.97 -22.10
N LEU A 203 43.86 38.96 -23.32
CA LEU A 203 43.26 37.78 -23.93
C LEU A 203 44.28 36.66 -24.16
N GLY A 204 45.53 37.00 -24.52
CA GLY A 204 46.64 36.04 -24.64
C GLY A 204 46.92 35.34 -23.31
N LEU A 205 47.11 36.10 -22.23
CA LEU A 205 47.36 35.55 -20.89
C LEU A 205 46.20 34.66 -20.41
N LEU A 206 44.95 35.11 -20.57
CA LEU A 206 43.77 34.31 -20.21
C LEU A 206 43.61 33.04 -21.06
N GLN A 207 44.08 33.06 -22.32
CA GLN A 207 44.12 31.86 -23.16
C GLN A 207 45.23 30.89 -22.75
N GLU A 208 46.38 31.37 -22.29
CA GLU A 208 47.46 30.55 -21.72
C GLU A 208 47.03 29.89 -20.41
N GLU A 209 46.44 30.64 -19.47
CA GLU A 209 45.88 30.09 -18.22
C GLU A 209 44.77 29.05 -18.47
N LYS A 210 43.91 29.30 -19.46
CA LYS A 210 42.89 28.31 -19.88
C LYS A 210 43.53 27.06 -20.48
N GLN A 211 44.67 27.18 -21.17
CA GLN A 211 45.40 26.04 -21.72
C GLN A 211 46.13 25.24 -20.65
N THR A 212 46.72 25.86 -19.62
CA THR A 212 47.33 25.14 -18.50
C THR A 212 46.27 24.39 -17.68
N LEU A 213 45.19 25.06 -17.28
CA LEU A 213 44.08 24.44 -16.54
C LEU A 213 43.43 23.27 -17.30
N THR A 214 43.29 23.37 -18.63
CA THR A 214 42.78 22.24 -19.44
C THR A 214 43.79 21.11 -19.63
N GLN A 215 45.09 21.37 -19.50
CA GLN A 215 46.11 20.30 -19.45
C GLN A 215 46.09 19.59 -18.09
N GLU A 216 45.96 20.32 -16.98
CA GLU A 216 45.83 19.76 -15.63
C GLU A 216 44.57 18.87 -15.50
N LEU A 217 43.42 19.35 -15.97
CA LEU A 217 42.18 18.56 -16.04
C LEU A 217 42.34 17.27 -16.85
N ARG A 218 43.11 17.30 -17.96
CA ARG A 218 43.41 16.10 -18.76
C ARG A 218 44.36 15.14 -18.04
N GLN A 219 45.29 15.63 -17.23
CA GLN A 219 46.17 14.79 -16.40
C GLN A 219 45.39 14.11 -15.28
N LEU A 220 44.56 14.86 -14.54
CA LEU A 220 43.67 14.32 -13.50
C LEU A 220 42.68 13.30 -14.06
N ALA A 221 42.09 13.56 -15.25
CA ALA A 221 41.21 12.61 -15.93
C ALA A 221 41.94 11.30 -16.31
N ARG A 222 43.21 11.35 -16.72
CA ARG A 222 44.03 10.15 -16.98
C ARG A 222 44.32 9.36 -15.70
N GLN A 223 44.69 10.04 -14.62
CA GLN A 223 44.92 9.38 -13.32
C GLN A 223 43.65 8.69 -12.81
N LEU A 224 42.49 9.35 -12.92
CA LEU A 224 41.18 8.75 -12.59
C LEU A 224 40.84 7.54 -13.48
N ALA A 225 41.17 7.58 -14.78
CA ALA A 225 40.98 6.45 -15.68
C ALA A 225 41.89 5.26 -15.30
N GLU A 226 43.14 5.52 -14.93
CA GLU A 226 44.09 4.48 -14.52
C GLU A 226 43.69 3.82 -13.19
N VAL A 227 43.21 4.60 -12.21
CA VAL A 227 42.66 4.05 -10.96
C VAL A 227 41.41 3.21 -11.23
N LYS A 228 40.49 3.67 -12.08
CA LYS A 228 39.31 2.89 -12.48
C LYS A 228 39.69 1.57 -13.16
N PHE A 229 40.67 1.59 -14.06
CA PHE A 229 41.15 0.39 -14.75
C PHE A 229 41.72 -0.65 -13.76
N ARG A 230 42.54 -0.22 -12.80
CA ARG A 230 43.08 -1.10 -11.74
C ARG A 230 41.98 -1.65 -10.82
N CYS A 231 40.94 -0.88 -10.53
CA CYS A 231 39.77 -1.39 -9.81
C CYS A 231 39.04 -2.48 -10.62
N THR A 232 38.80 -2.26 -11.92
CA THR A 232 38.13 -3.25 -12.77
C THR A 232 38.94 -4.53 -12.97
N GLU A 233 40.28 -4.46 -13.04
CA GLU A 233 41.14 -5.66 -13.06
C GLU A 233 41.06 -6.44 -11.73
N ALA A 234 41.03 -5.73 -10.59
CA ALA A 234 40.89 -6.36 -9.27
C ALA A 234 39.49 -6.97 -9.04
N GLU A 235 38.45 -6.44 -9.70
CA GLU A 235 37.10 -7.00 -9.70
C GLU A 235 36.99 -8.22 -10.64
N ALA A 236 37.57 -8.17 -11.84
CA ALA A 236 37.66 -9.31 -12.75
C ALA A 236 38.42 -10.49 -12.10
N ALA A 237 39.58 -10.23 -11.48
CA ALA A 237 40.35 -11.26 -10.79
C ALA A 237 39.62 -11.86 -9.57
N ARG A 238 38.62 -11.16 -9.01
CA ARG A 238 37.73 -11.71 -7.98
C ARG A 238 36.61 -12.56 -8.56
N ALA A 239 36.09 -12.21 -9.73
CA ALA A 239 35.12 -13.02 -10.47
C ALA A 239 35.74 -14.37 -10.86
N ASP A 240 36.94 -14.37 -11.47
CA ASP A 240 37.66 -15.60 -11.85
C ASP A 240 37.88 -16.56 -10.65
N VAL A 241 38.12 -16.02 -9.45
CA VAL A 241 38.30 -16.78 -8.19
C VAL A 241 36.98 -17.29 -7.61
N LEU A 242 35.84 -16.69 -7.97
CA LEU A 242 34.51 -17.19 -7.62
C LEU A 242 34.06 -18.26 -8.62
N ASP A 243 34.21 -18.01 -9.92
CA ASP A 243 33.86 -18.95 -11.00
C ASP A 243 34.62 -20.29 -10.81
N THR A 244 35.93 -20.24 -10.56
CA THR A 244 36.73 -21.45 -10.27
C THR A 244 36.30 -22.18 -8.99
N ARG A 245 35.71 -21.46 -8.02
CA ARG A 245 35.12 -22.06 -6.81
C ARG A 245 33.75 -22.69 -7.06
N GLU A 246 32.95 -22.09 -7.93
CA GLU A 246 31.67 -22.65 -8.36
C GLU A 246 31.90 -23.93 -9.17
N ASP A 247 32.86 -23.95 -10.09
CA ASP A 247 33.30 -25.15 -10.80
C ASP A 247 33.77 -26.27 -9.85
N GLU A 248 34.57 -25.95 -8.82
CA GLU A 248 34.98 -26.93 -7.79
C GLU A 248 33.78 -27.50 -7.02
N LEU A 249 32.76 -26.69 -6.73
CA LEU A 249 31.55 -27.12 -6.03
C LEU A 249 30.67 -28.01 -6.91
N VAL A 250 30.44 -27.61 -8.16
CA VAL A 250 29.69 -28.40 -9.15
C VAL A 250 30.33 -29.78 -9.39
N GLN A 251 31.66 -29.86 -9.47
CA GLN A 251 32.36 -31.15 -9.58
C GLN A 251 32.19 -32.02 -8.32
N ARG A 252 32.15 -31.42 -7.11
CA ARG A 252 31.89 -32.16 -5.87
C ARG A 252 30.46 -32.66 -5.78
N GLU A 253 29.48 -31.87 -6.22
CA GLU A 253 28.08 -32.28 -6.29
C GLU A 253 27.89 -33.45 -7.26
N GLN A 254 28.47 -33.38 -8.46
CA GLN A 254 28.45 -34.50 -9.43
C GLN A 254 29.06 -35.78 -8.84
N GLN A 255 30.21 -35.70 -8.16
CA GLN A 255 30.82 -36.85 -7.47
C GLN A 255 29.95 -37.41 -6.34
N LEU A 256 29.17 -36.58 -5.66
CA LEU A 256 28.22 -37.02 -4.63
C LEU A 256 26.99 -37.69 -5.27
N GLU A 257 26.43 -37.14 -6.35
CA GLU A 257 25.35 -37.79 -7.10
C GLU A 257 25.74 -39.16 -7.64
N GLU A 258 26.94 -39.29 -8.24
CA GLU A 258 27.44 -40.58 -8.73
C GLU A 258 27.59 -41.62 -7.63
N ARG A 259 28.12 -41.21 -6.46
CA ARG A 259 28.21 -42.09 -5.27
C ARG A 259 26.83 -42.49 -4.75
N THR A 260 25.87 -41.56 -4.76
CA THR A 260 24.50 -41.80 -4.28
C THR A 260 23.78 -42.79 -5.20
N ARG A 261 23.81 -42.57 -6.52
CA ARG A 261 23.28 -43.51 -7.53
C ARG A 261 23.96 -44.88 -7.49
N ARG A 262 25.25 -44.94 -7.15
CA ARG A 262 25.96 -46.21 -6.95
C ARG A 262 25.42 -46.96 -5.73
N LEU A 263 25.27 -46.30 -4.58
CA LEU A 263 24.72 -46.89 -3.36
C LEU A 263 23.27 -47.35 -3.55
N GLU A 264 22.45 -46.61 -4.29
CA GLU A 264 21.08 -47.01 -4.65
C GLU A 264 21.05 -48.30 -5.48
N ARG A 265 21.96 -48.45 -6.46
CA ARG A 265 22.09 -49.68 -7.26
C ARG A 265 22.57 -50.86 -6.42
N GLU A 266 23.57 -50.65 -5.55
CA GLU A 266 24.06 -51.68 -4.63
C GLU A 266 22.96 -52.13 -3.65
N TRP A 267 22.15 -51.19 -3.13
CA TRP A 267 21.01 -51.49 -2.27
C TRP A 267 19.87 -52.21 -3.00
N ALA A 268 19.58 -51.84 -4.25
CA ALA A 268 18.59 -52.52 -5.08
C ALA A 268 19.00 -53.98 -5.35
N ALA A 269 20.27 -54.22 -5.72
CA ALA A 269 20.80 -55.56 -5.97
C ALA A 269 20.76 -56.44 -4.70
N VAL A 270 21.08 -55.88 -3.52
CA VAL A 270 20.96 -56.60 -2.23
C VAL A 270 19.50 -56.94 -1.91
N LYS A 271 18.56 -56.03 -2.22
CA LYS A 271 17.13 -56.28 -2.01
C LYS A 271 16.59 -57.37 -2.94
N GLU A 272 17.02 -57.38 -4.21
CA GLU A 272 16.66 -58.40 -5.20
C GLU A 272 17.24 -59.77 -4.81
N ALA A 273 18.53 -59.84 -4.47
CA ALA A 273 19.17 -61.08 -3.99
C ALA A 273 18.50 -61.64 -2.72
N LYS A 274 18.04 -60.77 -1.80
CA LYS A 274 17.27 -61.20 -0.63
C LYS A 274 15.90 -61.75 -1.01
N GLY A 275 15.25 -61.20 -2.05
CA GLY A 275 13.98 -61.69 -2.58
C GLY A 275 14.12 -63.08 -3.20
N THR A 276 15.07 -63.24 -4.13
CA THR A 276 15.32 -64.54 -4.80
C THR A 276 15.72 -65.63 -3.81
N GLN A 277 16.49 -65.30 -2.78
CA GLN A 277 16.84 -66.27 -1.73
C GLN A 277 15.65 -66.63 -0.83
N GLN A 278 14.70 -65.71 -0.59
CA GLN A 278 13.44 -66.04 0.09
C GLN A 278 12.53 -66.93 -0.77
N GLU A 279 12.48 -66.72 -2.08
CA GLU A 279 11.74 -67.56 -3.03
C GLU A 279 12.35 -68.97 -3.13
N GLN A 280 13.69 -69.09 -3.16
CA GLN A 280 14.39 -70.37 -3.13
C GLN A 280 14.05 -71.17 -1.86
N ILE A 281 14.17 -70.56 -0.67
CA ILE A 281 13.81 -71.20 0.60
C ILE A 281 12.33 -71.61 0.60
N ALA A 282 11.42 -70.78 0.09
CA ALA A 282 10.00 -71.12 -0.01
C ALA A 282 9.76 -72.31 -0.96
N HIS A 283 10.51 -72.39 -2.06
CA HIS A 283 10.42 -73.49 -3.02
C HIS A 283 10.98 -74.81 -2.46
N GLU A 284 12.14 -74.78 -1.81
CA GLU A 284 12.74 -75.93 -1.12
C GLU A 284 11.79 -76.48 -0.03
N MET A 285 11.25 -75.60 0.82
CA MET A 285 10.27 -75.97 1.85
C MET A 285 8.96 -76.54 1.26
N ALA A 286 8.58 -76.14 0.04
CA ALA A 286 7.42 -76.72 -0.66
C ALA A 286 7.76 -78.11 -1.24
N GLN A 287 8.94 -78.28 -1.83
CA GLN A 287 9.42 -79.57 -2.32
C GLN A 287 9.55 -80.60 -1.19
N GLU A 288 10.07 -80.21 -0.02
CA GLU A 288 10.14 -81.09 1.16
C GLU A 288 8.74 -81.51 1.62
N ARG A 289 7.78 -80.58 1.69
CA ARG A 289 6.38 -80.89 2.06
C ARG A 289 5.74 -81.88 1.08
N GLU A 290 5.96 -81.72 -0.22
CA GLU A 290 5.50 -82.69 -1.21
C GLU A 290 6.23 -84.04 -1.09
N ALA A 291 7.53 -84.05 -0.79
CA ALA A 291 8.27 -85.28 -0.57
C ALA A 291 7.71 -86.06 0.63
N TYR A 292 7.51 -85.39 1.78
CA TYR A 292 6.90 -86.00 2.96
C TYR A 292 5.45 -86.47 2.70
N ALA A 293 4.66 -85.73 1.93
CA ALA A 293 3.31 -86.15 1.54
C ALA A 293 3.34 -87.44 0.68
N ARG A 294 4.23 -87.51 -0.31
CA ARG A 294 4.44 -88.72 -1.13
C ARG A 294 5.01 -89.89 -0.32
N GLU A 295 5.83 -89.64 0.69
CA GLU A 295 6.30 -90.68 1.61
C GLU A 295 5.18 -91.21 2.51
N LEU A 296 4.33 -90.32 3.03
CA LEU A 296 3.15 -90.70 3.81
C LEU A 296 2.21 -91.59 2.97
N GLU A 297 1.89 -91.16 1.74
CA GLU A 297 1.07 -91.91 0.80
C GLU A 297 1.69 -93.27 0.42
N ARG A 298 3.02 -93.35 0.27
CA ARG A 298 3.74 -94.62 0.09
C ARG A 298 3.65 -95.53 1.31
N VAL A 299 3.67 -94.97 2.53
CA VAL A 299 3.52 -95.74 3.78
C VAL A 299 2.09 -96.24 3.92
N GLU A 300 1.08 -95.41 3.71
CA GLU A 300 -0.34 -95.83 3.69
C GLU A 300 -0.59 -96.91 2.62
N LEU A 301 -0.03 -96.76 1.42
CA LEU A 301 -0.14 -97.78 0.37
C LEU A 301 0.59 -99.08 0.75
N ARG A 302 1.72 -99.00 1.48
CA ARG A 302 2.42 -100.17 2.02
C ARG A 302 1.60 -100.87 3.09
N GLU A 303 0.96 -100.14 4.00
CA GLU A 303 0.02 -100.74 4.96
C GLU A 303 -1.14 -101.42 4.25
N ARG A 304 -1.84 -100.72 3.34
CA ARG A 304 -2.96 -101.30 2.57
C ARG A 304 -2.53 -102.54 1.79
N LYS A 305 -1.33 -102.54 1.20
CA LYS A 305 -0.76 -103.72 0.52
C LYS A 305 -0.38 -104.83 1.50
N ALA A 306 0.13 -104.51 2.68
CA ALA A 306 0.45 -105.50 3.71
C ALA A 306 -0.81 -106.17 4.25
N TRP A 307 -1.88 -105.41 4.50
CA TRP A 307 -3.20 -105.94 4.84
C TRP A 307 -3.78 -106.82 3.72
N ALA A 308 -3.80 -106.32 2.47
CA ALA A 308 -4.26 -107.11 1.33
C ALA A 308 -3.40 -108.38 1.08
N MET A 309 -2.10 -108.35 1.38
CA MET A 309 -1.23 -109.53 1.33
C MET A 309 -1.45 -110.48 2.52
N ALA A 310 -1.88 -109.98 3.68
CA ALA A 310 -2.26 -110.82 4.81
C ALA A 310 -3.57 -111.56 4.50
N ASP A 311 -4.58 -110.87 3.97
CA ASP A 311 -5.83 -111.47 3.50
C ASP A 311 -5.57 -112.49 2.38
N LYS A 312 -4.79 -112.10 1.37
CA LYS A 312 -4.44 -113.01 0.26
C LYS A 312 -3.59 -114.20 0.72
N ARG A 313 -2.74 -114.04 1.74
CA ARG A 313 -2.02 -115.18 2.35
C ARG A 313 -2.92 -116.06 3.22
N ALA A 314 -4.00 -115.53 3.80
CA ALA A 314 -5.02 -116.35 4.45
C ALA A 314 -5.79 -117.18 3.40
N GLU A 315 -6.15 -116.60 2.25
CA GLU A 315 -6.70 -117.33 1.11
C GLU A 315 -5.71 -118.36 0.55
N GLU A 316 -4.46 -117.98 0.28
CA GLU A 316 -3.41 -118.87 -0.24
C GLU A 316 -3.04 -119.98 0.76
N LEU A 317 -3.14 -119.75 2.09
CA LEU A 317 -3.02 -120.82 3.09
C LEU A 317 -4.20 -121.79 3.02
N SER A 318 -5.43 -121.30 2.82
CA SER A 318 -6.60 -122.17 2.62
C SER A 318 -6.46 -122.99 1.32
N GLN A 319 -5.95 -122.38 0.25
CA GLN A 319 -5.73 -123.02 -1.04
C GLN A 319 -4.55 -124.00 -1.00
N LEU A 320 -3.47 -123.71 -0.26
CA LEU A 320 -2.34 -124.63 -0.09
C LEU A 320 -2.68 -125.80 0.85
N GLN A 321 -3.57 -125.61 1.83
CA GLN A 321 -4.17 -126.75 2.56
C GLN A 321 -4.99 -127.65 1.63
N LEU A 322 -5.65 -127.07 0.61
CA LEU A 322 -6.43 -127.78 -0.40
C LEU A 322 -5.56 -128.44 -1.49
N LEU A 323 -4.45 -127.80 -1.88
CA LEU A 323 -3.59 -128.23 -3.00
C LEU A 323 -2.50 -129.23 -2.55
N LYS A 324 -2.03 -129.12 -1.29
CA LYS A 324 -1.22 -130.16 -0.64
C LYS A 324 -2.01 -131.45 -0.40
N ALA A 325 -3.34 -131.39 -0.46
CA ALA A 325 -4.21 -132.57 -0.45
C ALA A 325 -4.43 -133.18 -1.86
N GLN A 326 -3.88 -132.60 -2.94
CA GLN A 326 -4.23 -133.00 -4.32
C GLN A 326 -3.05 -133.35 -5.26
N LEU A 327 -1.83 -132.79 -5.14
CA LEU A 327 -0.78 -133.02 -6.14
C LEU A 327 0.64 -133.21 -5.57
N GLY A 328 1.36 -134.19 -6.15
CA GLY A 328 2.79 -134.47 -5.94
C GLY A 328 3.54 -134.75 -7.24
N ASP A 329 4.86 -134.53 -7.21
CA ASP A 329 5.97 -134.90 -8.11
C ASP A 329 5.81 -134.88 -9.65
N GLN A 330 6.51 -133.94 -10.33
CA GLN A 330 7.35 -134.20 -11.54
C GLN A 330 8.18 -132.98 -12.07
N SER A 331 9.14 -133.27 -12.97
CA SER A 331 10.20 -132.38 -13.50
C SER A 331 10.71 -132.86 -14.89
N GLY A 332 11.53 -132.17 -15.69
CA GLY A 332 12.05 -130.78 -15.56
C GLY A 332 13.38 -130.46 -16.29
N THR A 333 13.72 -131.08 -17.43
CA THR A 333 15.11 -131.21 -17.96
C THR A 333 15.37 -130.79 -19.42
N ALA A 334 14.49 -130.01 -20.08
CA ALA A 334 14.44 -129.91 -21.56
C ALA A 334 15.00 -128.61 -22.21
N LEU A 335 15.89 -127.84 -21.57
CA LEU A 335 16.15 -126.42 -21.93
C LEU A 335 17.61 -126.01 -22.25
N LEU A 336 18.55 -126.93 -22.53
CA LEU A 336 19.99 -126.61 -22.58
C LEU A 336 20.73 -126.73 -23.93
N ASP A 337 20.14 -127.29 -24.99
CA ASP A 337 20.92 -127.72 -26.18
C ASP A 337 21.06 -126.69 -27.33
N GLU A 338 20.40 -125.53 -27.30
CA GLU A 338 20.25 -124.67 -28.50
C GLU A 338 21.39 -123.64 -28.74
N LEU A 339 22.33 -123.47 -27.80
CA LEU A 339 23.21 -122.28 -27.75
C LEU A 339 24.58 -122.38 -28.47
N SER A 340 24.91 -123.51 -29.12
CA SER A 340 26.28 -123.80 -29.56
C SER A 340 26.61 -123.44 -31.03
N ALA A 341 25.63 -123.35 -31.93
CA ALA A 341 25.88 -123.42 -33.38
C ALA A 341 26.32 -122.12 -34.09
N LEU A 342 26.10 -120.93 -33.52
CA LEU A 342 26.14 -119.65 -34.27
C LEU A 342 27.51 -118.93 -34.35
N ARG A 343 28.64 -119.59 -34.04
CA ARG A 343 29.94 -118.89 -33.87
C ARG A 343 31.00 -119.09 -34.96
N GLU A 344 30.86 -120.04 -35.88
CA GLU A 344 31.98 -120.43 -36.76
C GLU A 344 32.07 -119.67 -38.11
N ASP A 345 30.96 -119.15 -38.66
CA ASP A 345 30.92 -118.65 -40.04
C ASP A 345 31.68 -117.33 -40.33
N ASN A 346 32.07 -116.55 -39.32
CA ASN A 346 32.44 -115.15 -39.54
C ASN A 346 33.91 -114.90 -40.01
N GLN A 347 34.80 -115.89 -40.00
CA GLN A 347 36.24 -115.65 -40.18
C GLN A 347 36.77 -115.69 -41.63
N VAL A 348 36.05 -116.27 -42.59
CA VAL A 348 36.64 -116.68 -43.89
C VAL A 348 36.69 -115.57 -44.96
N LEU A 349 35.90 -114.50 -44.85
CA LEU A 349 35.67 -113.55 -45.96
C LEU A 349 36.70 -112.41 -46.11
N ARG A 350 37.64 -112.22 -45.18
CA ARG A 350 38.48 -110.99 -45.13
C ARG A 350 39.83 -111.03 -45.87
N THR A 351 40.26 -112.17 -46.39
CA THR A 351 41.67 -112.38 -46.82
C THR A 351 41.91 -112.45 -48.33
N ARG A 352 41.01 -111.91 -49.17
CA ARG A 352 40.97 -112.27 -50.61
C ARG A 352 41.03 -111.16 -51.68
N LEU A 353 41.23 -109.87 -51.37
CA LEU A 353 41.06 -108.81 -52.38
C LEU A 353 42.07 -107.63 -52.39
N GLU A 354 43.27 -107.76 -51.82
CA GLU A 354 44.23 -106.64 -51.65
C GLU A 354 45.35 -106.53 -52.73
N GLN A 355 45.23 -107.13 -53.93
CA GLN A 355 46.33 -107.14 -54.92
C GLN A 355 45.88 -106.97 -56.39
N SER A 356 46.59 -106.08 -57.12
CA SER A 356 46.40 -105.63 -58.52
C SER A 356 45.36 -104.49 -58.70
N ASP A 357 45.56 -103.43 -59.50
CA ASP A 357 46.58 -103.12 -60.52
C ASP A 357 47.02 -101.64 -60.59
N ALA A 358 48.29 -101.39 -60.94
CA ALA A 358 48.87 -100.05 -61.04
C ALA A 358 48.52 -99.27 -62.34
N ALA A 359 47.41 -99.61 -63.00
CA ALA A 359 46.90 -98.93 -64.20
C ALA A 359 45.99 -97.74 -63.85
N GLU A 360 45.22 -97.84 -62.76
CA GLU A 360 44.25 -96.83 -62.32
C GLU A 360 44.91 -95.46 -62.06
N LEU A 361 46.13 -95.46 -61.51
CA LEU A 361 46.90 -94.24 -61.20
C LEU A 361 47.29 -93.38 -62.41
N GLN A 362 47.16 -93.92 -63.64
CA GLN A 362 47.47 -93.18 -64.86
C GLN A 362 46.21 -92.52 -65.44
N ASP A 363 45.07 -93.22 -65.43
CA ASP A 363 43.76 -92.64 -65.75
C ASP A 363 43.38 -91.56 -64.71
N ASP A 364 43.64 -91.81 -63.42
CA ASP A 364 43.50 -90.83 -62.33
C ASP A 364 44.23 -89.50 -62.62
N ASN A 365 45.38 -89.53 -63.30
CA ASN A 365 46.17 -88.32 -63.54
C ASN A 365 45.57 -87.42 -64.61
N ASP A 366 45.05 -88.01 -65.68
CA ASP A 366 44.38 -87.27 -66.75
C ASP A 366 42.95 -86.87 -66.33
N ASP A 367 42.26 -87.68 -65.53
CA ASP A 367 41.02 -87.28 -64.84
C ASP A 367 41.25 -86.08 -63.90
N LEU A 368 42.33 -86.09 -63.11
CA LEU A 368 42.69 -84.94 -62.26
C LEU A 368 43.00 -83.68 -63.08
N ARG A 369 43.61 -83.79 -64.26
CA ARG A 369 43.83 -82.65 -65.17
C ARG A 369 42.54 -82.11 -65.76
N GLN A 370 41.61 -82.99 -66.14
CA GLN A 370 40.30 -82.58 -66.62
C GLN A 370 39.50 -81.92 -65.48
N GLN A 371 39.55 -82.45 -64.25
CA GLN A 371 38.97 -81.83 -63.08
C GLN A 371 39.57 -80.45 -62.76
N VAL A 372 40.87 -80.22 -62.99
CA VAL A 372 41.49 -78.89 -62.85
C VAL A 372 40.94 -77.92 -63.90
N ALA A 373 40.86 -78.32 -65.18
CA ALA A 373 40.27 -77.49 -66.23
C ALA A 373 38.79 -77.16 -65.97
N ASP A 374 37.99 -78.12 -65.50
CA ASP A 374 36.59 -77.89 -65.12
C ASP A 374 36.46 -77.00 -63.88
N ARG A 375 37.40 -77.10 -62.92
CA ARG A 375 37.48 -76.22 -61.74
C ARG A 375 37.87 -74.79 -62.11
N ASP A 376 38.83 -74.59 -63.01
CA ASP A 376 39.22 -73.28 -63.50
C ASP A 376 38.06 -72.61 -64.26
N LYS A 377 37.28 -73.39 -65.02
CA LYS A 377 36.06 -72.91 -65.67
C LYS A 377 34.97 -72.53 -64.66
N GLN A 378 34.74 -73.35 -63.63
CA GLN A 378 33.84 -73.01 -62.52
C GLN A 378 34.29 -71.74 -61.79
N ILE A 379 35.59 -71.55 -61.56
CA ILE A 379 36.15 -70.32 -60.98
C ILE A 379 35.88 -69.11 -61.89
N SER A 380 36.10 -69.25 -63.20
CA SER A 380 35.81 -68.19 -64.18
C SER A 380 34.34 -67.78 -64.19
N ASP A 381 33.41 -68.73 -64.07
CA ASP A 381 31.96 -68.45 -64.07
C ASP A 381 31.48 -67.88 -62.71
N ILE A 382 32.10 -68.30 -61.59
CA ILE A 382 31.74 -67.85 -60.24
C ILE A 382 32.34 -66.48 -59.89
N LEU A 383 33.53 -66.14 -60.39
CA LEU A 383 34.20 -64.86 -60.09
C LEU A 383 33.31 -63.61 -60.32
N PRO A 384 32.67 -63.43 -61.49
CA PRO A 384 31.83 -62.25 -61.75
C PRO A 384 30.58 -62.22 -60.87
N LEU A 385 29.99 -63.39 -60.55
CA LEU A 385 28.85 -63.49 -59.63
C LEU A 385 29.25 -63.13 -58.19
N TYR A 386 30.43 -63.57 -57.74
CA TYR A 386 30.99 -63.19 -56.45
C TYR A 386 31.31 -61.69 -56.38
N GLU A 387 31.85 -61.10 -57.44
CA GLU A 387 32.06 -59.64 -57.49
C GLU A 387 30.75 -58.85 -57.47
N GLN A 388 29.71 -59.30 -58.18
CA GLN A 388 28.38 -58.68 -58.14
C GLN A 388 27.79 -58.76 -56.73
N ALA A 389 27.73 -59.94 -56.14
CA ALA A 389 27.23 -60.14 -54.76
C ALA A 389 28.04 -59.31 -53.74
N LYS A 390 29.36 -59.22 -53.90
CA LYS A 390 30.22 -58.39 -53.03
C LYS A 390 29.92 -56.89 -53.17
N ARG A 391 29.62 -56.41 -54.37
CA ARG A 391 29.19 -55.02 -54.61
C ARG A 391 27.81 -54.76 -53.99
N GLU A 392 26.85 -55.66 -54.17
CA GLU A 392 25.52 -55.57 -53.56
C GLU A 392 25.60 -55.55 -52.02
N VAL A 393 26.38 -56.44 -51.40
CA VAL A 393 26.64 -56.45 -49.96
C VAL A 393 27.32 -55.14 -49.50
N SER A 394 28.22 -54.57 -50.30
CA SER A 394 28.84 -53.28 -49.96
C SER A 394 27.84 -52.11 -50.01
N MET A 395 26.95 -52.09 -51.01
CA MET A 395 25.91 -51.06 -51.17
C MET A 395 24.85 -51.15 -50.08
N THR A 396 24.36 -52.36 -49.77
CA THR A 396 23.39 -52.57 -48.68
C THR A 396 24.01 -52.27 -47.32
N ARG A 397 25.30 -52.54 -47.11
CA ARG A 397 26.00 -52.14 -45.88
C ARG A 397 26.09 -50.62 -45.72
N ILE A 398 26.40 -49.88 -46.79
CA ILE A 398 26.43 -48.40 -46.76
C ILE A 398 25.02 -47.85 -46.46
N ALA A 399 24.00 -48.34 -47.18
CA ALA A 399 22.61 -47.93 -46.93
C ALA A 399 22.15 -48.24 -45.48
N ALA A 400 22.57 -49.37 -44.91
CA ALA A 400 22.29 -49.72 -43.52
C ALA A 400 23.00 -48.79 -42.52
N THR A 401 24.27 -48.42 -42.77
CA THR A 401 24.98 -47.46 -41.91
C THR A 401 24.40 -46.05 -42.01
N ASP A 402 23.95 -45.63 -43.19
CA ASP A 402 23.33 -44.32 -43.40
C ASP A 402 21.96 -44.24 -42.72
N LEU A 403 21.15 -45.31 -42.82
CA LEU A 403 19.89 -45.46 -42.10
C LEU A 403 20.11 -45.42 -40.59
N GLU A 404 21.08 -46.18 -40.06
CA GLU A 404 21.39 -46.19 -38.63
C GLU A 404 21.87 -44.82 -38.14
N SER A 405 22.70 -44.11 -38.94
CA SER A 405 23.13 -42.76 -38.62
C SER A 405 21.95 -41.78 -38.56
N SER A 406 21.00 -41.92 -39.49
CA SER A 406 19.78 -41.11 -39.56
C SER A 406 18.84 -41.40 -38.39
N GLU A 407 18.67 -42.66 -38.00
CA GLU A 407 17.90 -43.03 -36.81
C GLU A 407 18.52 -42.52 -35.51
N ARG A 408 19.85 -42.56 -35.40
CA ARG A 408 20.58 -42.00 -34.24
C ARG A 408 20.37 -40.49 -34.15
N GLN A 409 20.48 -39.77 -35.27
CA GLN A 409 20.16 -38.34 -35.33
C GLN A 409 18.69 -38.07 -34.96
N ARG A 410 17.74 -38.86 -35.49
CA ARG A 410 16.31 -38.74 -35.20
C ARG A 410 16.02 -38.94 -33.71
N ARG A 411 16.63 -39.94 -33.07
CA ARG A 411 16.52 -40.19 -31.62
C ARG A 411 17.10 -39.03 -30.79
N VAL A 412 18.27 -38.49 -31.18
CA VAL A 412 18.86 -37.32 -30.50
C VAL A 412 17.97 -36.08 -30.63
N LEU A 413 17.34 -35.86 -31.79
CA LEU A 413 16.40 -34.76 -31.99
C LEU A 413 15.08 -34.97 -31.23
N GLU A 414 14.55 -36.19 -31.16
CA GLU A 414 13.38 -36.53 -30.34
C GLU A 414 13.65 -36.28 -28.85
N VAL A 415 14.82 -36.69 -28.33
CA VAL A 415 15.24 -36.41 -26.94
C VAL A 415 15.36 -34.90 -26.71
N HIS A 416 16.08 -34.16 -27.57
CA HIS A 416 16.17 -32.70 -27.43
C HIS A 416 14.80 -32.02 -27.47
N LYS A 417 13.90 -32.46 -28.35
CA LYS A 417 12.53 -31.96 -28.40
C LYS A 417 11.82 -32.20 -27.07
N THR A 418 11.85 -33.41 -26.52
CA THR A 418 11.20 -33.68 -25.21
C THR A 418 11.79 -32.86 -24.06
N VAL A 419 13.09 -32.59 -24.06
CA VAL A 419 13.75 -31.73 -23.05
C VAL A 419 13.36 -30.26 -23.23
N LEU A 420 13.22 -29.78 -24.47
CA LEU A 420 12.75 -28.42 -24.75
C LEU A 420 11.26 -28.26 -24.42
N ASP A 421 10.41 -29.22 -24.78
CA ASP A 421 8.98 -29.23 -24.45
C ASP A 421 8.79 -29.24 -22.92
N ALA A 422 9.59 -30.01 -22.17
CA ALA A 422 9.62 -29.99 -20.71
C ALA A 422 10.04 -28.61 -20.16
N LYS A 423 11.16 -28.04 -20.62
CA LYS A 423 11.60 -26.70 -20.20
C LYS A 423 10.60 -25.59 -20.55
N ILE A 424 9.91 -25.69 -21.69
CA ILE A 424 8.85 -24.75 -22.07
C ILE A 424 7.64 -24.91 -21.14
N SER A 425 7.29 -26.14 -20.74
CA SER A 425 6.24 -26.39 -19.75
C SER A 425 6.62 -25.88 -18.35
N ASP A 426 7.86 -26.08 -17.91
CA ASP A 426 8.36 -25.56 -16.63
C ASP A 426 8.40 -24.02 -16.63
N LEU A 427 8.84 -23.39 -17.72
CA LEU A 427 8.79 -21.93 -17.88
C LEU A 427 7.35 -21.42 -17.94
N ALA A 428 6.45 -22.07 -18.67
CA ALA A 428 5.04 -21.68 -18.75
C ALA A 428 4.34 -21.79 -17.40
N THR A 429 4.56 -22.88 -16.66
CA THR A 429 3.99 -23.06 -15.31
C THR A 429 4.63 -22.10 -14.30
N THR A 430 5.92 -21.79 -14.40
CA THR A 430 6.58 -20.75 -13.58
C THR A 430 6.00 -19.37 -13.87
N VAL A 431 5.79 -19.01 -15.14
CA VAL A 431 5.15 -17.75 -15.54
C VAL A 431 3.69 -17.72 -15.09
N GLU A 432 2.95 -18.82 -15.18
CA GLU A 432 1.58 -18.92 -14.68
C GLU A 432 1.51 -18.78 -13.15
N GLN A 433 2.43 -19.40 -12.41
CA GLN A 433 2.55 -19.25 -10.96
C GLN A 433 2.92 -17.81 -10.57
N LEU A 434 3.91 -17.19 -11.22
CA LEU A 434 4.29 -15.80 -10.96
C LEU A 434 3.15 -14.83 -11.29
N THR A 435 2.48 -14.99 -12.43
CA THR A 435 1.36 -14.11 -12.81
C THR A 435 0.12 -14.32 -11.94
N ASN A 436 -0.17 -15.55 -11.47
CA ASN A 436 -1.27 -15.79 -10.55
C ASN A 436 -0.95 -15.29 -9.12
N ALA A 437 0.30 -15.43 -8.66
CA ALA A 437 0.77 -14.82 -7.41
C ALA A 437 0.70 -13.28 -7.47
N GLN A 438 1.06 -12.67 -8.60
CA GLN A 438 0.91 -11.22 -8.82
C GLN A 438 -0.55 -10.76 -8.85
N LYS A 439 -1.47 -11.51 -9.48
CA LYS A 439 -2.92 -11.19 -9.48
C LYS A 439 -3.53 -11.13 -8.06
N THR A 440 -2.93 -11.80 -7.09
CA THR A 440 -3.37 -11.80 -5.68
C THR A 440 -2.68 -10.77 -4.79
N GLN A 441 -1.68 -10.03 -5.28
CA GLN A 441 -1.05 -8.97 -4.50
C GLN A 441 -1.83 -7.66 -4.62
N THR A 442 -2.20 -7.08 -3.48
CA THR A 442 -2.74 -5.72 -3.39
C THR A 442 -1.70 -4.71 -3.90
N PRO A 443 -2.07 -3.68 -4.68
CA PRO A 443 -1.12 -2.68 -5.17
C PRO A 443 -0.35 -1.94 -4.06
N PHE A 444 -0.94 -1.87 -2.86
CA PHE A 444 -0.37 -1.19 -1.69
C PHE A 444 -0.28 -2.16 -0.49
N PRO A 445 0.72 -3.08 -0.46
CA PRO A 445 0.82 -4.10 0.58
C PRO A 445 1.01 -3.56 2.00
N ALA A 446 1.72 -2.44 2.23
CA ALA A 446 1.96 -1.94 3.57
C ALA A 446 0.70 -1.31 4.18
N MET A 447 0.01 -0.44 3.43
CA MET A 447 -1.27 0.14 3.83
C MET A 447 -2.38 -0.92 3.97
N SER A 448 -2.42 -1.93 3.08
CA SER A 448 -3.36 -3.07 3.21
C SER A 448 -3.09 -3.95 4.45
N LEU A 449 -1.83 -4.05 4.87
CA LEU A 449 -1.46 -4.69 6.14
C LEU A 449 -1.97 -3.87 7.34
N MET A 450 -1.86 -2.54 7.31
CA MET A 450 -2.42 -1.68 8.36
C MET A 450 -3.96 -1.78 8.45
N ASP A 451 -4.64 -2.00 7.32
CA ASP A 451 -6.09 -2.21 7.30
C ASP A 451 -6.52 -3.54 7.93
N SER A 452 -5.70 -4.58 7.86
CA SER A 452 -6.02 -5.93 8.35
C SER A 452 -5.48 -6.21 9.76
N HIS A 453 -4.38 -5.55 10.16
CA HIS A 453 -3.69 -5.84 11.41
C HIS A 453 -4.34 -5.16 12.62
N LYS A 454 -4.64 -5.95 13.66
CA LYS A 454 -5.39 -5.51 14.86
C LYS A 454 -4.78 -4.30 15.55
N ASP A 455 -3.45 -4.20 15.58
CA ASP A 455 -2.76 -3.09 16.25
C ASP A 455 -3.07 -1.71 15.69
N TYR A 456 -3.53 -1.57 14.44
CA TYR A 456 -3.89 -0.27 13.86
C TYR A 456 -5.39 0.02 13.98
N ARG A 457 -6.21 -1.03 14.14
CA ARG A 457 -7.67 -0.95 14.30
C ARG A 457 -8.12 -0.76 15.76
N ALA A 458 -7.34 -1.23 16.73
CA ALA A 458 -7.64 -1.02 18.15
C ALA A 458 -7.44 0.45 18.53
N GLY A 459 -8.52 1.11 18.97
CA GLY A 459 -8.47 2.47 19.49
C GLY A 459 -7.53 2.58 20.70
N ALA A 460 -6.84 3.72 20.82
CA ALA A 460 -6.07 4.04 22.01
C ALA A 460 -6.98 4.71 23.06
N GLU A 461 -6.76 4.39 24.34
CA GLU A 461 -7.22 5.25 25.42
C GLU A 461 -6.40 6.55 25.38
N LEU A 462 -7.11 7.68 25.35
CA LEU A 462 -6.56 9.03 25.22
C LEU A 462 -7.16 9.91 26.32
N GLU A 463 -6.33 10.77 26.89
CA GLU A 463 -6.72 11.77 27.87
C GLU A 463 -6.93 13.13 27.21
N ASP A 464 -7.81 13.94 27.82
CA ASP A 464 -7.97 15.34 27.45
C ASP A 464 -6.73 16.17 27.84
N VAL A 465 -6.46 17.20 27.04
CA VAL A 465 -5.36 18.13 27.28
C VAL A 465 -5.75 19.09 28.42
N PRO A 466 -4.91 19.25 29.46
CA PRO A 466 -5.14 20.24 30.51
C PRO A 466 -4.91 21.67 29.98
N SER A 467 -5.04 22.68 30.84
CA SER A 467 -4.77 24.08 30.42
C SER A 467 -3.40 24.25 29.75
N LEU A 468 -3.29 25.16 28.77
CA LEU A 468 -2.09 25.31 27.94
C LEU A 468 -0.81 25.58 28.76
N GLY A 469 -0.90 26.35 29.86
CA GLY A 469 0.22 26.53 30.79
C GLY A 469 0.61 25.26 31.57
N GLN A 470 -0.35 24.40 31.94
CA GLN A 470 -0.05 23.13 32.62
C GLN A 470 0.61 22.13 31.66
N ILE A 471 0.06 21.97 30.44
CA ILE A 471 0.68 21.06 29.45
C ILE A 471 2.04 21.56 28.98
N ALA A 472 2.32 22.86 28.95
CA ALA A 472 3.66 23.37 28.66
C ALA A 472 4.71 22.89 29.70
N VAL A 473 4.42 23.02 30.99
CA VAL A 473 5.29 22.55 32.08
C VAL A 473 5.40 21.02 32.08
N GLU A 474 4.29 20.31 31.93
CA GLU A 474 4.28 18.85 31.87
C GLU A 474 5.04 18.31 30.66
N LEU A 475 4.90 18.93 29.48
CA LEU A 475 5.69 18.59 28.29
C LEU A 475 7.18 18.86 28.49
N GLN A 476 7.56 19.95 29.14
CA GLN A 476 8.98 20.21 29.45
C GLN A 476 9.61 19.04 30.23
N HIS A 477 8.94 18.58 31.30
CA HIS A 477 9.43 17.47 32.12
C HIS A 477 9.33 16.11 31.42
N ARG A 478 8.30 15.87 30.60
CA ARG A 478 8.18 14.63 29.80
C ARG A 478 9.20 14.56 28.67
N ILE A 479 9.44 15.64 27.95
CA ILE A 479 10.46 15.72 26.90
C ILE A 479 11.85 15.44 27.50
N ALA A 480 12.13 15.99 28.69
CA ALA A 480 13.37 15.72 29.43
C ALA A 480 13.57 14.25 29.86
N THR A 481 12.51 13.43 29.85
CA THR A 481 12.53 12.00 30.22
C THR A 481 12.10 11.07 29.08
N ALA A 482 11.86 11.61 27.88
CA ALA A 482 11.33 10.84 26.76
C ALA A 482 12.32 9.81 26.23
N GLU A 483 13.62 10.11 26.25
CA GLU A 483 14.68 9.17 25.89
C GLU A 483 15.20 8.41 27.12
N ALA A 484 15.27 7.08 27.03
CA ALA A 484 15.59 6.22 28.19
C ALA A 484 17.06 6.28 28.64
N ARG A 485 17.94 6.95 27.88
CA ARG A 485 19.39 7.01 28.10
C ARG A 485 19.96 8.44 28.17
N VAL A 486 19.18 9.44 27.80
CA VAL A 486 19.62 10.84 27.66
C VAL A 486 18.53 11.75 28.23
N GLN A 487 18.91 12.69 29.09
CA GLN A 487 18.03 13.75 29.56
C GLN A 487 18.18 14.98 28.67
N LEU A 488 17.06 15.51 28.18
CA LEU A 488 17.04 16.62 27.23
C LEU A 488 16.52 17.89 27.93
N PHE A 489 17.35 18.92 28.04
CA PHE A 489 17.02 20.11 28.83
C PHE A 489 16.65 21.28 27.92
N TYR A 490 15.37 21.34 27.54
CA TYR A 490 14.79 22.51 26.86
C TYR A 490 14.24 23.51 27.87
N PRO A 491 14.56 24.81 27.75
CA PRO A 491 13.96 25.86 28.57
C PRO A 491 12.44 25.95 28.30
N ILE A 492 11.67 26.52 29.23
CA ILE A 492 10.20 26.52 29.11
C ILE A 492 9.75 27.39 27.92
N GLU A 493 10.50 28.44 27.64
CA GLU A 493 10.34 29.36 26.50
C GLU A 493 10.38 28.62 25.15
N ASP A 494 11.23 27.59 25.02
CA ASP A 494 11.30 26.76 23.81
C ASP A 494 10.06 25.86 23.66
N ILE A 495 9.51 25.35 24.77
CA ILE A 495 8.27 24.56 24.76
C ILE A 495 7.04 25.45 24.50
N GLN A 496 7.02 26.68 25.01
CA GLN A 496 6.01 27.69 24.71
C GLN A 496 6.02 28.02 23.21
N VAL A 497 7.19 28.34 22.64
CA VAL A 497 7.38 28.58 21.20
C VAL A 497 6.96 27.37 20.37
N LEU A 498 7.29 26.15 20.79
CA LEU A 498 6.84 24.92 20.13
C LEU A 498 5.29 24.85 20.10
N LEU A 499 4.62 25.04 21.23
CA LEU A 499 3.15 25.02 21.32
C LEU A 499 2.49 26.12 20.48
N GLY A 500 3.00 27.36 20.53
CA GLY A 500 2.56 28.44 19.66
C GLY A 500 2.72 28.09 18.18
N GLY A 501 3.86 27.49 17.82
CA GLY A 501 4.15 27.02 16.47
C GLY A 501 3.21 25.93 15.98
N LEU A 502 2.89 24.94 16.83
CA LEU A 502 1.93 23.86 16.53
C LEU A 502 0.52 24.39 16.28
N ALA A 503 0.13 25.47 16.97
CA ALA A 503 -1.11 26.17 16.70
C ALA A 503 -1.05 27.03 15.43
N MET A 504 0.13 27.48 15.00
CA MET A 504 0.33 28.40 13.87
C MET A 504 0.45 27.70 12.51
N SER A 505 1.11 26.55 12.43
CA SER A 505 1.33 25.80 11.18
C SER A 505 1.42 24.29 11.42
N GLN A 506 1.23 23.50 10.35
CA GLN A 506 1.53 22.07 10.31
C GLN A 506 2.96 21.77 9.85
N LEU A 507 3.68 22.77 9.32
CA LEU A 507 5.08 22.66 8.92
C LEU A 507 5.96 23.46 9.89
N HIS A 508 6.99 22.82 10.43
CA HIS A 508 7.97 23.40 11.35
C HIS A 508 9.38 23.23 10.79
N VAL A 509 10.24 24.21 11.03
CA VAL A 509 11.67 24.13 10.69
C VAL A 509 12.49 24.46 11.92
N PHE A 510 13.17 23.46 12.47
CA PHE A 510 14.09 23.60 13.59
C PHE A 510 15.48 23.89 13.06
N GLN A 511 16.03 25.05 13.42
CA GLN A 511 17.31 25.55 12.94
C GLN A 511 18.32 25.69 14.08
N GLY A 512 19.60 25.60 13.74
CA GLY A 512 20.69 25.75 14.71
C GLY A 512 21.93 24.97 14.27
N ILE A 513 22.99 25.07 15.07
CA ILE A 513 24.25 24.33 14.87
C ILE A 513 23.97 22.82 15.02
N SER A 514 24.82 21.97 14.44
CA SER A 514 24.75 20.53 14.72
C SER A 514 24.91 20.25 16.23
N GLY A 515 24.22 19.22 16.73
CA GLY A 515 24.26 18.83 18.15
C GLY A 515 23.38 19.65 19.12
N THR A 516 22.55 20.60 18.68
CA THR A 516 21.61 21.33 19.57
C THR A 516 20.34 20.56 19.94
N GLY A 517 20.24 19.27 19.56
CA GLY A 517 19.11 18.39 19.92
C GLY A 517 17.86 18.52 19.05
N LYS A 518 17.93 19.20 17.89
CA LYS A 518 16.79 19.44 16.97
C LYS A 518 15.96 18.18 16.69
N THR A 519 16.62 17.12 16.25
CA THR A 519 16.04 15.81 15.93
C THR A 519 15.44 15.13 17.18
N SER A 520 16.11 15.25 18.33
CA SER A 520 15.61 14.72 19.62
C SER A 520 14.38 15.47 20.14
N LEU A 521 14.27 16.79 19.97
CA LEU A 521 13.08 17.55 20.37
C LEU A 521 11.83 17.03 19.65
N ALA A 522 11.90 16.84 18.33
CA ALA A 522 10.80 16.33 17.52
C ALA A 522 10.35 14.92 17.96
N LYS A 523 11.31 14.00 18.13
CA LYS A 523 11.08 12.61 18.60
C LYS A 523 10.51 12.57 20.01
N ALA A 524 11.06 13.38 20.91
CA ALA A 524 10.63 13.47 22.30
C ALA A 524 9.23 14.09 22.44
N PHE A 525 8.91 15.13 21.67
CA PHE A 525 7.59 15.76 21.65
C PHE A 525 6.49 14.77 21.24
N ALA A 526 6.63 14.10 20.10
CA ALA A 526 5.64 13.13 19.63
C ALA A 526 5.38 12.03 20.68
N LYS A 527 6.46 11.54 21.30
CA LYS A 527 6.41 10.52 22.36
C LYS A 527 5.79 11.04 23.66
N ALA A 528 6.05 12.29 24.04
CA ALA A 528 5.49 12.93 25.24
C ALA A 528 3.99 13.22 25.11
N MET A 529 3.51 13.47 23.89
CA MET A 529 2.10 13.57 23.54
C MET A 529 1.42 12.20 23.32
N GLY A 530 2.18 11.13 23.10
CA GLY A 530 1.68 9.77 22.95
C GLY A 530 1.36 9.34 21.51
N GLY A 531 1.70 10.16 20.50
CA GLY A 531 1.65 9.77 19.09
C GLY A 531 2.93 9.08 18.63
N PHE A 532 3.07 8.89 17.32
CA PHE A 532 4.30 8.35 16.71
C PHE A 532 5.11 9.42 16.00
N CYS A 533 6.43 9.20 15.91
CA CYS A 533 7.34 9.95 15.05
C CYS A 533 7.88 9.00 13.98
N THR A 534 7.71 9.35 12.70
CA THR A 534 8.39 8.69 11.59
C THR A 534 9.59 9.55 11.20
N ASP A 535 10.77 8.96 11.19
CA ASP A 535 12.04 9.61 10.92
C ASP A 535 12.44 9.38 9.46
N ILE A 536 12.72 10.46 8.72
CA ILE A 536 13.01 10.42 7.28
C ILE A 536 14.28 11.24 7.03
N ALA A 537 15.38 10.54 6.77
CA ALA A 537 16.64 11.16 6.38
C ALA A 537 16.55 11.65 4.92
N VAL A 538 16.41 12.96 4.73
CA VAL A 538 16.38 13.57 3.39
C VAL A 538 17.72 13.33 2.71
N GLN A 539 17.71 12.92 1.44
CA GLN A 539 18.94 12.68 0.68
C GLN A 539 19.26 13.86 -0.25
N ALA A 540 20.53 14.01 -0.60
CA ALA A 540 20.96 14.98 -1.61
C ALA A 540 20.41 14.61 -2.99
N GLY A 541 19.85 15.59 -3.69
CA GLY A 541 19.32 15.42 -5.05
C GLY A 541 17.86 15.00 -5.16
N TRP A 542 17.11 14.96 -4.06
CA TRP A 542 15.64 14.84 -4.09
C TRP A 542 15.02 16.03 -4.82
N ARG A 543 14.09 15.76 -5.73
CA ARG A 543 13.47 16.74 -6.63
C ARG A 543 11.96 16.64 -6.67
N ASP A 544 11.41 15.43 -6.56
CA ASP A 544 10.01 15.17 -6.84
C ASP A 544 9.31 14.50 -5.64
N ARG A 545 7.98 14.54 -5.62
CA ARG A 545 7.16 13.95 -4.55
C ARG A 545 7.43 12.46 -4.34
N ASP A 546 7.82 11.75 -5.41
CA ASP A 546 8.10 10.31 -5.44
C ASP A 546 9.35 9.96 -4.59
N ASP A 547 10.22 10.95 -4.35
CA ASP A 547 11.33 10.82 -3.41
C ASP A 547 10.84 10.65 -1.95
N LEU A 548 9.67 11.21 -1.61
CA LEU A 548 9.11 11.18 -0.27
C LEU A 548 7.96 10.16 -0.11
N LEU A 549 7.06 10.06 -1.09
CA LEU A 549 5.88 9.18 -1.05
C LEU A 549 6.13 7.79 -1.65
N GLY A 550 7.03 7.71 -2.64
CA GLY A 550 7.23 6.52 -3.47
C GLY A 550 6.58 6.66 -4.85
N HIS A 551 6.69 5.61 -5.66
CA HIS A 551 6.19 5.58 -7.04
C HIS A 551 5.47 4.26 -7.35
N TYR A 552 4.63 4.27 -8.38
CA TYR A 552 3.96 3.08 -8.90
C TYR A 552 4.78 2.38 -9.97
N ASN A 553 5.10 1.10 -9.75
CA ASN A 553 5.72 0.24 -10.74
C ASN A 553 4.64 -0.48 -11.55
N ALA A 554 4.45 -0.07 -12.82
CA ALA A 554 3.45 -0.64 -13.72
C ALA A 554 3.71 -2.11 -14.10
N PHE A 555 4.97 -2.58 -14.06
CA PHE A 555 5.32 -3.97 -14.36
C PHE A 555 4.95 -4.89 -13.19
N GLU A 556 5.28 -4.50 -11.96
CA GLU A 556 4.91 -5.24 -10.73
C GLU A 556 3.45 -5.00 -10.30
N ARG A 557 2.78 -4.00 -10.88
CA ARG A 557 1.45 -3.49 -10.48
C ARG A 557 1.38 -3.10 -9.00
N ARG A 558 2.50 -2.59 -8.49
CA ARG A 558 2.74 -2.33 -7.07
C ARG A 558 3.25 -0.91 -6.87
N PHE A 559 2.78 -0.27 -5.80
CA PHE A 559 3.33 0.98 -5.31
C PHE A 559 4.45 0.70 -4.30
N TYR A 560 5.60 1.35 -4.45
CA TYR A 560 6.68 1.28 -3.46
C TYR A 560 6.44 2.32 -2.35
N GLU A 561 5.61 1.95 -1.39
CA GLU A 561 5.17 2.81 -0.29
C GLU A 561 6.33 3.22 0.63
N LYS A 562 6.80 4.47 0.52
CA LYS A 562 7.84 5.00 1.40
C LYS A 562 7.28 5.35 2.79
N ASP A 563 8.18 5.51 3.76
CA ASP A 563 7.83 5.72 5.18
C ASP A 563 6.94 6.96 5.41
N CYS A 564 7.05 8.01 4.58
CA CYS A 564 6.14 9.16 4.63
C CYS A 564 4.71 8.74 4.29
N LEU A 565 4.49 8.06 3.15
CA LEU A 565 3.17 7.59 2.74
C LEU A 565 2.57 6.64 3.79
N GLN A 566 3.38 5.71 4.29
CA GLN A 566 3.00 4.82 5.39
C GLN A 566 2.62 5.61 6.65
N ALA A 567 3.30 6.70 6.98
CA ALA A 567 2.96 7.59 8.10
C ALA A 567 1.62 8.31 7.88
N LEU A 568 1.39 8.88 6.68
CA LEU A 568 0.12 9.53 6.32
C LEU A 568 -1.06 8.56 6.47
N TYR A 569 -0.90 7.33 6.00
CA TYR A 569 -1.95 6.31 6.09
C TYR A 569 -2.16 5.84 7.54
N LYS A 570 -1.07 5.55 8.26
CA LYS A 570 -1.09 5.13 9.67
C LYS A 570 -1.81 6.16 10.55
N ALA A 571 -1.59 7.45 10.33
CA ALA A 571 -2.24 8.52 11.08
C ALA A 571 -3.76 8.60 10.86
N GLN A 572 -4.31 7.98 9.81
CA GLN A 572 -5.75 7.88 9.56
C GLN A 572 -6.39 6.61 10.16
N THR A 573 -5.58 5.68 10.67
CA THR A 573 -6.11 4.45 11.28
C THR A 573 -6.74 4.75 12.66
N PRO A 574 -7.77 3.99 13.09
CA PRO A 574 -8.53 4.27 14.33
C PRO A 574 -7.68 4.43 15.60
N ARG A 575 -6.49 3.82 15.66
CA ARG A 575 -5.55 3.98 16.76
C ARG A 575 -4.89 5.35 16.85
N TRP A 576 -4.59 5.97 15.70
CA TRP A 576 -3.73 7.15 15.61
C TRP A 576 -4.44 8.40 15.08
N GLN A 577 -5.69 8.27 14.59
CA GLN A 577 -6.51 9.38 14.06
C GLN A 577 -6.74 10.55 15.03
N ASP A 578 -6.61 10.31 16.34
CA ASP A 578 -6.73 11.34 17.38
C ASP A 578 -5.46 11.49 18.23
N THR A 579 -4.29 11.08 17.72
CA THR A 579 -3.00 11.28 18.39
C THR A 579 -2.14 12.31 17.67
N CYS A 580 -1.32 13.04 18.43
CA CYS A 580 -0.37 14.02 17.89
C CYS A 580 0.84 13.32 17.23
N ASN A 581 0.80 13.16 15.91
CA ASN A 581 1.82 12.44 15.14
C ASN A 581 2.80 13.39 14.46
N VAL A 582 4.03 12.92 14.21
CA VAL A 582 5.10 13.72 13.60
C VAL A 582 5.74 12.95 12.44
N VAL A 583 5.94 13.65 11.32
CA VAL A 583 6.88 13.24 10.27
C VAL A 583 8.10 14.15 10.37
N LEU A 584 9.24 13.57 10.70
CA LEU A 584 10.50 14.26 10.89
C LEU A 584 11.33 14.16 9.61
N LEU A 585 11.58 15.29 8.97
CA LEU A 585 12.46 15.41 7.81
C LEU A 585 13.85 15.83 8.32
N ASP A 586 14.71 14.86 8.63
CA ASP A 586 16.04 15.14 9.15
C ASP A 586 16.96 15.61 8.01
N GLU A 587 17.72 16.68 8.28
CA GLU A 587 18.53 17.43 7.30
C GLU A 587 17.71 17.88 6.07
N MET A 588 16.51 18.43 6.33
CA MET A 588 15.54 18.89 5.33
C MET A 588 16.15 19.80 4.24
N ASN A 589 17.21 20.55 4.58
CA ASN A 589 17.91 21.48 3.69
C ASN A 589 19.10 20.88 2.90
N LEU A 590 19.32 19.57 2.96
CA LEU A 590 20.25 18.85 2.09
C LEU A 590 19.75 18.78 0.63
N SER A 591 18.43 18.85 0.45
CA SER A 591 17.75 19.09 -0.83
C SER A 591 16.77 20.27 -0.71
N ARG A 592 16.22 20.74 -1.83
CA ARG A 592 15.31 21.89 -1.88
C ARG A 592 13.87 21.49 -1.54
N PRO A 593 13.30 21.86 -0.38
CA PRO A 593 11.96 21.39 0.00
C PRO A 593 10.87 21.96 -0.90
N GLU A 594 11.08 23.15 -1.49
CA GLU A 594 10.17 23.70 -2.49
C GLU A 594 10.01 22.84 -3.75
N GLN A 595 10.87 21.82 -3.95
CA GLN A 595 10.78 20.84 -5.04
C GLN A 595 10.07 19.57 -4.55
N TYR A 596 10.73 18.75 -3.73
CA TYR A 596 10.20 17.43 -3.30
C TYR A 596 8.98 17.52 -2.37
N PHE A 597 8.79 18.63 -1.65
CA PHE A 597 7.67 18.85 -0.74
C PHE A 597 6.58 19.75 -1.36
N SER A 598 6.69 20.10 -2.65
CA SER A 598 5.79 21.04 -3.36
C SER A 598 4.30 20.72 -3.24
N GLU A 599 3.89 19.46 -3.44
CA GLU A 599 2.48 19.05 -3.33
C GLU A 599 1.96 19.16 -1.90
N PHE A 600 2.78 18.88 -0.89
CA PHE A 600 2.44 19.07 0.52
C PHE A 600 2.29 20.56 0.83
N LEU A 601 3.22 21.40 0.37
CA LEU A 601 3.12 22.86 0.52
C LEU A 601 1.83 23.39 -0.12
N SER A 602 1.38 22.84 -1.25
CA SER A 602 0.12 23.18 -1.92
C SER A 602 -1.10 22.68 -1.14
N ALA A 603 -1.09 21.42 -0.69
CA ALA A 603 -2.16 20.84 0.11
C ALA A 603 -2.36 21.60 1.44
N LEU A 604 -1.29 22.01 2.11
CA LEU A 604 -1.31 22.82 3.34
C LEU A 604 -1.87 24.23 3.16
N GLU A 605 -2.04 24.73 1.93
CA GLU A 605 -2.71 26.02 1.67
C GLU A 605 -4.23 25.92 1.56
N LYS A 606 -4.78 24.70 1.46
CA LYS A 606 -6.24 24.50 1.41
C LYS A 606 -6.85 24.68 2.80
N ASN A 607 -7.86 25.56 2.88
CA ASN A 607 -8.53 25.90 4.13
C ASN A 607 -9.29 24.70 4.72
N ASP A 608 -9.98 23.89 3.90
CA ASP A 608 -10.63 22.65 4.35
C ASP A 608 -9.60 21.50 4.39
N PRO A 609 -9.34 20.89 5.56
CA PRO A 609 -8.53 19.69 5.68
C PRO A 609 -8.96 18.53 4.76
N LYS A 610 -10.27 18.36 4.53
CA LYS A 610 -10.81 17.24 3.75
C LYS A 610 -10.42 17.30 2.26
N GLU A 611 -10.05 18.49 1.78
CA GLU A 611 -9.61 18.73 0.40
C GLU A 611 -8.09 18.59 0.22
N ARG A 612 -7.32 18.36 1.31
CA ARG A 612 -5.86 18.19 1.29
C ARG A 612 -5.45 16.82 0.75
N LEU A 613 -5.88 16.54 -0.47
CA LEU A 613 -5.60 15.31 -1.20
C LEU A 613 -4.34 15.45 -2.04
N ILE A 614 -3.52 14.41 -1.98
CA ILE A 614 -2.28 14.24 -2.76
C ILE A 614 -2.49 13.00 -3.62
N SER A 615 -2.29 13.12 -4.94
CA SER A 615 -2.54 12.03 -5.89
C SER A 615 -1.32 11.12 -6.00
N LEU A 616 -1.48 9.82 -5.75
CA LEU A 616 -0.42 8.81 -5.87
C LEU A 616 -0.31 8.23 -7.28
N SER A 617 -1.43 8.13 -8.00
CA SER A 617 -1.50 7.60 -9.37
C SER A 617 -2.56 8.35 -10.20
N GLU A 618 -2.35 8.41 -11.53
CA GLU A 618 -3.30 9.06 -12.44
C GLU A 618 -4.66 8.32 -12.48
N THR A 619 -4.62 6.99 -12.42
CA THR A 619 -5.77 6.10 -12.43
C THR A 619 -6.01 5.46 -11.07
N GLU A 620 -7.27 5.07 -10.82
CA GLU A 620 -7.66 4.26 -9.66
C GLU A 620 -6.99 2.87 -9.73
N LEU A 621 -6.41 2.43 -8.63
CA LEU A 621 -5.72 1.13 -8.54
C LEU A 621 -6.66 0.07 -7.93
N PRO A 622 -6.88 -1.08 -8.60
CA PRO A 622 -7.84 -2.09 -8.14
C PRO A 622 -7.34 -2.77 -6.86
N GLY A 623 -8.18 -2.81 -5.82
CA GLY A 623 -7.79 -3.32 -4.50
C GLY A 623 -7.01 -2.30 -3.66
N ALA A 624 -7.29 -1.01 -3.84
CA ALA A 624 -6.74 0.05 -3.01
C ALA A 624 -7.18 -0.06 -1.51
N PRO A 625 -6.30 0.32 -0.57
CA PRO A 625 -6.61 0.43 0.87
C PRO A 625 -7.78 1.37 1.18
N LEU A 626 -8.48 1.08 2.27
CA LEU A 626 -9.77 1.68 2.65
C LEU A 626 -9.73 3.19 2.87
N ASN A 627 -8.60 3.75 3.32
CA ASN A 627 -8.47 5.20 3.57
C ASN A 627 -7.90 5.99 2.37
N LEU A 628 -7.65 5.35 1.21
CA LEU A 628 -7.36 6.09 -0.03
C LEU A 628 -8.67 6.58 -0.66
N LYS A 629 -8.76 7.88 -0.96
CA LYS A 629 -9.88 8.41 -1.73
C LYS A 629 -9.72 8.03 -3.20
N ASN A 630 -10.83 7.69 -3.85
CA ASN A 630 -10.87 7.32 -5.27
C ASN A 630 -9.84 6.22 -5.66
N GLY A 631 -9.45 5.38 -4.69
CA GLY A 631 -8.42 4.35 -4.82
C GLY A 631 -7.03 4.83 -5.30
N ARG A 632 -6.73 6.14 -5.22
CA ARG A 632 -5.49 6.75 -5.74
C ARG A 632 -4.99 7.99 -4.99
N GLU A 633 -5.81 8.63 -4.16
CA GLU A 633 -5.47 9.88 -3.46
C GLU A 633 -5.32 9.63 -1.96
N ILE A 634 -4.17 10.03 -1.39
CA ILE A 634 -3.95 10.04 0.06
C ILE A 634 -4.40 11.38 0.64
N LEU A 635 -5.17 11.34 1.73
CA LEU A 635 -5.50 12.53 2.52
C LEU A 635 -4.30 12.91 3.41
N LEU A 636 -3.94 14.19 3.40
CA LEU A 636 -3.01 14.79 4.34
C LEU A 636 -3.72 15.03 5.69
N PRO A 637 -3.42 14.25 6.75
CA PRO A 637 -4.21 14.26 7.98
C PRO A 637 -3.86 15.47 8.86
N ASP A 638 -4.84 16.05 9.54
CA ASP A 638 -4.62 17.23 10.40
C ASP A 638 -3.74 16.98 11.62
N ASN A 639 -3.72 15.73 12.09
CA ASN A 639 -3.02 15.24 13.26
C ASN A 639 -1.55 14.89 12.99
N ILE A 640 -1.00 15.29 11.84
CA ILE A 640 0.43 15.21 11.52
C ILE A 640 1.05 16.61 11.50
N TRP A 641 2.16 16.78 12.20
CA TRP A 641 3.11 17.87 11.98
C TRP A 641 4.34 17.39 11.23
N PHE A 642 4.76 18.15 10.23
CA PHE A 642 6.01 17.97 9.51
C PHE A 642 7.08 18.82 10.16
N ILE A 643 8.07 18.19 10.78
CA ILE A 643 9.16 18.89 11.43
C ILE A 643 10.42 18.65 10.62
N GLY A 644 10.92 19.68 9.93
CA GLY A 644 12.22 19.65 9.28
C GLY A 644 13.32 20.09 10.23
N THR A 645 14.44 19.37 10.27
CA THR A 645 15.67 19.89 10.87
C THR A 645 16.53 20.53 9.79
N ALA A 646 17.16 21.67 10.10
CA ALA A 646 18.10 22.32 9.20
C ALA A 646 19.37 22.73 9.95
N ASN A 647 20.53 22.43 9.35
CA ASN A 647 21.84 22.90 9.80
C ASN A 647 22.17 24.23 9.13
N HIS A 648 22.91 25.11 9.79
CA HIS A 648 23.35 26.41 9.24
C HIS A 648 24.71 26.35 8.55
N ASP A 649 25.11 25.17 8.08
CA ASP A 649 26.46 24.88 7.59
C ASP A 649 26.57 25.13 6.07
N GLU A 650 27.77 25.53 5.64
CA GLU A 650 28.10 26.01 4.27
C GLU A 650 27.81 25.00 3.15
N SER A 651 27.67 23.72 3.48
CA SER A 651 27.34 22.64 2.54
C SER A 651 25.85 22.50 2.22
N THR A 652 24.96 23.30 2.81
CA THR A 652 23.50 23.15 2.70
C THR A 652 22.85 24.23 1.83
N SER A 653 21.72 23.92 1.19
CA SER A 653 20.97 24.91 0.43
C SER A 653 20.19 25.82 1.38
N GLU A 654 20.26 27.14 1.20
CA GLU A 654 19.34 28.05 1.90
C GLU A 654 17.90 27.77 1.46
N LEU A 655 17.00 27.65 2.44
CA LEU A 655 15.57 27.39 2.20
C LEU A 655 14.92 28.58 1.49
N ALA A 656 14.13 28.32 0.45
CA ALA A 656 13.42 29.37 -0.27
C ALA A 656 12.39 30.09 0.62
N ASP A 657 12.16 31.39 0.33
CA ASP A 657 11.16 32.22 1.02
C ASP A 657 9.77 31.56 1.10
N LYS A 658 9.34 30.89 0.03
CA LYS A 658 8.05 30.17 -0.03
C LYS A 658 7.93 29.10 1.05
N THR A 659 9.02 28.43 1.40
CA THR A 659 9.08 27.41 2.45
C THR A 659 9.08 28.06 3.83
N TYR A 660 9.92 29.08 4.03
CA TYR A 660 9.97 29.87 5.27
C TYR A 660 8.63 30.54 5.61
N ASP A 661 7.90 31.02 4.62
CA ASP A 661 6.63 31.71 4.87
C ASP A 661 5.50 30.74 5.24
N ARG A 662 5.58 29.47 4.82
CA ARG A 662 4.61 28.42 5.17
C ARG A 662 4.92 27.77 6.52
N ALA A 663 6.18 27.72 6.91
CA ALA A 663 6.63 27.08 8.14
C ALA A 663 6.55 27.98 9.40
N HIS A 664 6.46 27.34 10.56
CA HIS A 664 6.92 27.90 11.82
C HIS A 664 8.43 27.63 11.96
N VAL A 665 9.25 28.67 12.05
CA VAL A 665 10.71 28.53 12.24
C VAL A 665 11.02 28.64 13.73
N MET A 666 11.89 27.77 14.23
CA MET A 666 12.37 27.83 15.61
C MET A 666 13.89 27.63 15.63
N THR A 667 14.61 28.62 16.14
CA THR A 667 16.08 28.54 16.29
C THR A 667 16.43 28.01 17.67
N LEU A 668 16.99 26.80 17.73
CA LEU A 668 17.38 26.15 18.97
C LEU A 668 18.83 26.54 19.34
N PRO A 669 19.05 27.23 20.47
CA PRO A 669 20.39 27.54 20.96
C PRO A 669 21.09 26.28 21.50
N LYS A 670 22.33 26.44 21.95
CA LYS A 670 23.04 25.37 22.65
C LYS A 670 22.37 25.09 24.00
N GLN A 671 22.13 23.82 24.32
CA GLN A 671 21.46 23.39 25.55
C GLN A 671 22.40 23.48 26.77
N ASP A 672 22.60 24.70 27.28
CA ASP A 672 23.38 24.94 28.50
C ASP A 672 22.47 25.04 29.76
N ALA A 673 21.15 25.20 29.58
CA ALA A 673 20.16 25.27 30.66
C ALA A 673 19.96 23.90 31.36
N ARG A 674 19.67 23.93 32.67
CA ARG A 674 19.28 22.74 33.46
C ARG A 674 18.20 23.10 34.46
N PHE A 675 17.26 22.17 34.67
CA PHE A 675 16.17 22.30 35.64
C PHE A 675 15.92 20.97 36.35
N VAL A 676 15.24 21.01 37.50
CA VAL A 676 14.90 19.79 38.25
C VAL A 676 13.75 19.08 37.53
N ILE A 677 13.98 17.84 37.10
CA ILE A 677 12.97 17.02 36.43
C ILE A 677 11.97 16.49 37.47
N GLN A 678 10.69 16.82 37.29
CA GLN A 678 9.60 16.19 38.03
C GLN A 678 9.14 14.91 37.29
N PRO A 679 8.92 13.78 37.98
CA PRO A 679 8.43 12.56 37.35
C PRO A 679 6.92 12.67 37.06
N TYR A 680 6.55 12.61 35.79
CA TYR A 680 5.15 12.52 35.34
C TYR A 680 4.84 11.12 34.82
N GLU A 681 3.57 10.72 34.94
CA GLU A 681 3.08 9.46 34.35
C GLU A 681 3.02 9.52 32.82
N LYS A 682 3.08 8.35 32.17
CA LYS A 682 3.01 8.25 30.70
C LYS A 682 1.57 8.32 30.23
N LYS A 683 1.11 9.52 29.87
CA LYS A 683 -0.21 9.75 29.27
C LYS A 683 -0.14 9.85 27.75
N ARG A 684 -1.28 9.72 27.09
CA ARG A 684 -1.46 9.99 25.65
C ARG A 684 -2.56 11.03 25.50
N TYR A 685 -2.30 12.11 24.78
CA TYR A 685 -3.24 13.21 24.63
C TYR A 685 -4.02 13.13 23.32
N SER A 686 -5.31 13.43 23.41
CA SER A 686 -6.18 13.62 22.25
C SER A 686 -5.77 14.85 21.44
N PHE A 687 -5.60 14.66 20.13
CA PHE A 687 -5.35 15.72 19.17
C PHE A 687 -6.55 16.70 19.08
N GLN A 688 -7.77 16.18 19.05
CA GLN A 688 -8.98 16.99 19.07
C GLN A 688 -9.08 17.83 20.35
N SER A 689 -8.64 17.30 21.49
CA SER A 689 -8.59 18.03 22.75
C SER A 689 -7.59 19.19 22.70
N LEU A 690 -6.37 18.94 22.19
CA LEU A 690 -5.37 19.99 21.95
C LEU A 690 -5.89 21.08 21.01
N GLN A 691 -6.50 20.70 19.90
CA GLN A 691 -7.01 21.65 18.90
C GLN A 691 -8.20 22.48 19.43
N LYS A 692 -9.04 21.91 20.31
CA LYS A 692 -10.07 22.66 21.05
C LYS A 692 -9.43 23.68 21.99
N ALA A 693 -8.41 23.29 22.76
CA ALA A 693 -7.70 24.20 23.67
C ALA A 693 -7.05 25.37 22.93
N PHE A 694 -6.39 25.11 21.79
CA PHE A 694 -5.88 26.17 20.92
C PHE A 694 -7.00 27.09 20.42
N ASN A 695 -8.07 26.55 19.85
CA ASN A 695 -9.16 27.34 19.28
C ASN A 695 -9.86 28.23 20.32
N GLN A 696 -10.11 27.72 21.53
CA GLN A 696 -10.72 28.47 22.63
C GLN A 696 -9.89 29.71 23.00
N VAL A 697 -8.57 29.54 23.12
CA VAL A 697 -7.64 30.60 23.46
C VAL A 697 -7.48 31.62 22.32
N CYS A 698 -7.44 31.16 21.07
CA CYS A 698 -7.42 32.03 19.89
C CYS A 698 -8.65 32.96 19.85
N VAL A 699 -9.86 32.43 20.06
CA VAL A 699 -11.10 33.23 20.10
C VAL A 699 -11.11 34.21 21.27
N LEU A 700 -10.61 33.80 22.45
CA LEU A 700 -10.61 34.65 23.65
C LEU A 700 -9.69 35.87 23.52
N HIS A 701 -8.56 35.75 22.82
CA HIS A 701 -7.61 36.86 22.63
C HIS A 701 -7.67 37.51 21.23
N GLU A 702 -8.61 37.12 20.36
CA GLU A 702 -8.65 37.55 18.95
C GLU A 702 -8.67 39.08 18.80
N GLY A 703 -9.52 39.77 19.57
CA GLY A 703 -9.64 41.24 19.53
C GLY A 703 -8.35 41.95 19.94
N HIS A 704 -7.75 41.53 21.07
CA HIS A 704 -6.49 42.10 21.57
C HIS A 704 -5.34 41.92 20.57
N VAL A 705 -5.26 40.77 19.91
CA VAL A 705 -4.22 40.51 18.90
C VAL A 705 -4.46 41.31 17.62
N LYS A 706 -5.72 41.52 17.19
CA LYS A 706 -6.01 42.44 16.07
C LYS A 706 -5.59 43.87 16.41
N GLU A 707 -5.94 44.38 17.59
CA GLU A 707 -5.52 45.71 18.04
C GLU A 707 -3.99 45.87 18.13
N LEU A 708 -3.24 44.80 18.42
CA LEU A 708 -1.78 44.79 18.33
C LEU A 708 -1.30 44.88 16.88
N ILE A 709 -1.86 44.07 15.97
CA ILE A 709 -1.46 44.01 14.55
C ILE A 709 -1.82 45.32 13.82
N ASP A 710 -2.97 45.92 14.12
CA ASP A 710 -3.38 47.22 13.56
C ASP A 710 -2.43 48.33 14.01
N ARG A 711 -2.06 48.36 15.30
CA ARG A 711 -1.05 49.30 15.84
C ARG A 711 0.32 49.10 15.20
N LEU A 712 0.75 47.85 15.01
CA LEU A 712 2.01 47.52 14.33
C LEU A 712 1.98 48.02 12.88
N THR A 713 0.91 47.73 12.15
CA THR A 713 0.72 48.08 10.73
C THR A 713 0.68 49.58 10.50
N ALA A 714 0.13 50.35 11.45
CA ALA A 714 0.06 51.81 11.37
C ALA A 714 1.35 52.54 11.80
N ASP A 715 2.29 51.88 12.50
CA ASP A 715 3.50 52.53 13.03
C ASP A 715 4.57 52.81 11.96
N ALA A 716 5.43 53.79 12.24
CA ALA A 716 6.58 54.16 11.42
C ALA A 716 7.53 52.97 11.12
N PHE A 717 7.64 52.01 12.03
CA PHE A 717 8.38 50.76 11.81
C PHE A 717 7.90 50.00 10.55
N THR A 718 6.58 49.89 10.36
CA THR A 718 6.00 49.26 9.15
C THR A 718 6.27 50.10 7.90
N GLN A 719 6.18 51.43 8.03
CA GLN A 719 6.43 52.33 6.90
C GLN A 719 7.87 52.20 6.40
N GLN A 720 8.85 52.15 7.32
CA GLN A 720 10.27 51.91 6.99
C GLN A 720 10.53 50.53 6.39
N LEU A 721 9.91 49.46 6.93
CA LEU A 721 10.00 48.11 6.33
C LEU A 721 9.52 48.09 4.87
N ALA A 722 8.41 48.78 4.57
CA ALA A 722 7.90 48.87 3.21
C ALA A 722 8.77 49.76 2.31
N SER A 723 9.18 50.94 2.77
CA SER A 723 9.88 51.91 1.92
C SER A 723 11.35 51.61 1.68
N HIS A 724 12.11 51.15 2.70
CA HIS A 724 13.56 50.94 2.58
C HIS A 724 13.90 49.47 2.30
N PHE A 725 13.02 48.52 2.63
CA PHE A 725 13.31 47.09 2.51
C PHE A 725 12.34 46.31 1.60
N ASP A 726 11.21 46.91 1.20
CA ASP A 726 10.13 46.27 0.42
C ASP A 726 9.58 45.00 1.11
N ILE A 727 9.48 45.06 2.45
CA ILE A 727 8.93 44.01 3.30
C ILE A 727 7.59 44.48 3.84
N GLY A 728 6.50 43.88 3.35
CA GLY A 728 5.14 44.17 3.80
C GLY A 728 4.52 43.05 4.65
N TRP A 729 3.46 43.39 5.39
CA TRP A 729 2.60 42.42 6.05
C TRP A 729 1.68 41.75 5.02
N GLY A 730 1.81 40.44 4.85
CA GLY A 730 0.83 39.66 4.08
C GLY A 730 -0.21 39.00 4.98
N ASN A 731 -1.40 38.70 4.45
CA ASN A 731 -2.51 38.05 5.18
C ASN A 731 -2.11 36.74 5.90
N ARG A 732 -1.02 36.09 5.48
CA ARG A 732 -0.47 34.92 6.17
C ARG A 732 0.16 35.27 7.53
N PHE A 733 0.87 36.40 7.63
CA PHE A 733 1.45 36.87 8.89
C PHE A 733 0.34 37.13 9.93
N GLU A 734 -0.71 37.86 9.53
CA GLU A 734 -1.88 38.13 10.36
C GLU A 734 -2.55 36.83 10.84
N LYS A 735 -2.92 35.93 9.92
CA LYS A 735 -3.51 34.62 10.25
C LYS A 735 -2.63 33.78 11.19
N GLN A 736 -1.31 33.87 11.05
CA GLN A 736 -0.36 33.16 11.91
C GLN A 736 -0.25 33.82 13.29
N ALA A 737 -0.18 35.14 13.37
CA ALA A 737 -0.13 35.90 14.62
C ALA A 737 -1.41 35.69 15.46
N LEU A 738 -2.58 35.68 14.82
CA LEU A 738 -3.89 35.38 15.44
C LEU A 738 -3.99 33.96 16.04
N ARG A 739 -3.09 33.03 15.69
CA ARG A 739 -3.01 31.68 16.30
C ARG A 739 -1.82 31.51 17.23
N PHE A 740 -0.68 32.11 16.92
CA PHE A 740 0.56 32.00 17.68
C PHE A 740 0.51 32.80 18.99
N ILE A 741 0.16 34.10 18.93
CA ILE A 741 0.23 35.00 20.09
C ILE A 741 -0.72 34.57 21.22
N PRO A 742 -1.99 34.21 20.97
CA PRO A 742 -2.90 33.72 22.02
C PRO A 742 -2.36 32.49 22.76
N VAL A 743 -1.81 31.52 22.02
CA VAL A 743 -1.28 30.28 22.60
C VAL A 743 -0.01 30.56 23.42
N MET A 744 0.88 31.43 22.94
CA MET A 744 2.02 31.91 23.74
C MET A 744 1.57 32.52 25.06
N LEU A 745 0.58 33.42 25.05
CA LEU A 745 0.04 34.03 26.27
C LEU A 745 -0.53 32.99 27.25
N ALA A 746 -1.34 32.05 26.75
CA ALA A 746 -1.95 31.00 27.58
C ALA A 746 -0.96 29.94 28.10
N THR A 747 0.20 29.79 27.46
CA THR A 747 1.32 28.97 27.97
C THR A 747 2.21 29.73 28.97
N GLY A 748 1.93 31.00 29.24
CA GLY A 748 2.62 31.83 30.24
C GLY A 748 3.71 32.75 29.70
N ALA A 749 3.87 32.88 28.37
CA ALA A 749 4.79 33.84 27.77
C ALA A 749 4.21 35.27 27.76
N ASN A 750 5.07 36.29 27.67
CA ASN A 750 4.64 37.68 27.52
C ASN A 750 4.31 38.02 26.06
N GLU A 751 3.41 38.99 25.86
CA GLU A 751 3.03 39.50 24.53
C GLU A 751 4.23 39.97 23.70
N GLY A 752 5.17 40.70 24.32
CA GLY A 752 6.41 41.12 23.68
C GLY A 752 7.26 39.94 23.21
N GLN A 753 7.40 38.89 24.01
CA GLN A 753 8.15 37.68 23.63
C GLN A 753 7.50 36.95 22.45
N ALA A 754 6.17 36.90 22.41
CA ALA A 754 5.42 36.29 21.31
C ALA A 754 5.58 37.09 20.00
N LEU A 755 5.48 38.42 20.07
CA LEU A 755 5.66 39.29 18.91
C LEU A 755 7.12 39.29 18.43
N ASP A 756 8.10 39.40 19.33
CA ASP A 756 9.54 39.37 19.00
C ASP A 756 9.91 38.06 18.29
N HIS A 757 9.34 36.92 18.71
CA HIS A 757 9.53 35.66 18.01
C HIS A 757 8.99 35.68 16.58
N LEU A 758 7.79 36.21 16.35
CA LEU A 758 7.22 36.31 15.00
C LEU A 758 7.98 37.29 14.11
N LEU A 759 8.40 38.45 14.65
CA LEU A 759 9.17 39.43 13.89
C LEU A 759 10.54 38.89 13.49
N SER A 760 11.30 38.34 14.43
CA SER A 760 12.62 37.75 14.19
C SER A 760 12.58 36.58 13.20
N THR A 761 11.57 35.71 13.27
CA THR A 761 11.49 34.50 12.43
C THR A 761 10.82 34.70 11.08
N ARG A 762 9.97 35.73 10.90
CA ARG A 762 9.20 35.93 9.65
C ARG A 762 9.70 37.13 8.85
N VAL A 763 10.02 38.23 9.53
CA VAL A 763 10.35 39.54 8.95
C VAL A 763 11.86 39.73 8.88
N MET A 764 12.52 39.76 10.05
CA MET A 764 13.95 40.07 10.20
C MET A 764 14.85 38.85 10.00
N ARG A 765 14.49 37.99 9.03
CA ARG A 765 15.25 36.78 8.71
C ARG A 765 16.67 37.16 8.26
N LYS A 766 17.67 36.44 8.76
CA LYS A 766 19.11 36.67 8.51
C LYS A 766 19.39 36.96 7.03
N GLY A 767 19.85 38.16 6.70
CA GLY A 767 20.19 38.56 5.33
C GLY A 767 19.02 39.04 4.46
N LYS A 768 17.76 38.92 4.89
CA LYS A 768 16.59 39.44 4.16
C LYS A 768 16.55 40.96 4.19
N VAL A 769 16.87 41.54 5.35
CA VAL A 769 16.96 43.00 5.58
C VAL A 769 18.14 43.59 4.81
N THR A 770 19.27 42.86 4.70
CA THR A 770 20.46 43.32 3.96
C THR A 770 20.59 42.76 2.54
N GLY A 771 19.52 42.17 1.98
CA GLY A 771 19.59 41.42 0.72
C GLY A 771 19.74 42.29 -0.53
N ARG A 772 19.38 43.58 -0.44
CA ARG A 772 19.47 44.55 -1.55
C ARG A 772 20.70 45.43 -1.43
N TYR A 773 21.39 45.71 -2.53
CA TYR A 773 22.66 46.45 -2.53
C TYR A 773 22.54 47.90 -2.01
N ASP A 774 21.37 48.52 -2.15
CA ASP A 774 21.04 49.91 -1.80
C ASP A 774 20.88 50.18 -0.29
N VAL A 775 20.56 49.18 0.52
CA VAL A 775 20.34 49.32 1.98
C VAL A 775 21.64 49.70 2.73
N GLY A 776 21.67 50.87 3.36
CA GLY A 776 22.76 51.33 4.22
C GLY A 776 22.75 50.70 5.62
N THR A 777 23.88 50.76 6.33
CA THR A 777 23.90 50.44 7.78
C THR A 777 23.05 51.44 8.59
N THR A 778 22.93 52.67 8.10
CA THR A 778 22.05 53.72 8.62
C THR A 778 20.58 53.28 8.63
N ASP A 779 20.08 52.73 7.52
CA ASP A 779 18.69 52.27 7.41
C ASP A 779 18.36 51.17 8.42
N VAL A 780 19.30 50.26 8.66
CA VAL A 780 19.15 49.19 9.65
C VAL A 780 19.16 49.74 11.08
N THR A 781 19.96 50.78 11.36
CA THR A 781 19.93 51.46 12.68
C THR A 781 18.66 52.29 12.89
N GLU A 782 18.12 52.94 11.85
CA GLU A 782 16.85 53.65 11.93
C GLU A 782 15.68 52.69 12.19
N LEU A 783 15.66 51.55 11.49
CA LEU A 783 14.68 50.48 11.70
C LEU A 783 14.72 49.93 13.13
N MET A 784 15.92 49.76 13.70
CA MET A 784 16.10 49.33 15.09
C MET A 784 15.55 50.36 16.09
N GLY A 785 15.79 51.66 15.85
CA GLY A 785 15.22 52.73 16.67
C GLY A 785 13.69 52.84 16.54
N ALA A 786 13.13 52.59 15.35
CA ALA A 786 11.68 52.53 15.16
C ALA A 786 11.04 51.34 15.89
N LEU A 787 11.70 50.17 15.91
CA LEU A 787 11.26 48.99 16.67
C LEU A 787 11.19 49.30 18.18
N GLU A 788 12.23 49.93 18.75
CA GLU A 788 12.26 50.34 20.17
C GLU A 788 11.19 51.39 20.50
N SER A 789 10.99 52.35 19.58
CA SER A 789 9.93 53.36 19.67
C SER A 789 8.54 52.70 19.70
N PHE A 790 8.27 51.77 18.80
CA PHE A 790 7.03 50.99 18.77
C PHE A 790 6.83 50.21 20.07
N TRP A 791 7.86 49.50 20.56
CA TRP A 791 7.81 48.70 21.79
C TRP A 791 7.38 49.54 23.00
N THR A 792 7.96 50.74 23.10
CA THR A 792 7.66 51.72 24.15
C THR A 792 6.24 52.27 24.03
N LYS A 793 5.81 52.69 22.82
CA LYS A 793 4.44 53.19 22.56
C LYS A 793 3.37 52.13 22.82
N ALA A 794 3.63 50.89 22.44
CA ALA A 794 2.70 49.77 22.56
C ALA A 794 2.61 49.22 24.00
N ASN A 795 3.50 49.66 24.90
CA ASN A 795 3.62 49.23 26.30
C ASN A 795 3.82 47.70 26.44
N LEU A 796 4.66 47.14 25.57
CA LEU A 796 4.95 45.70 25.55
C LEU A 796 5.90 45.31 26.69
N LYS A 797 5.67 44.15 27.29
CA LYS A 797 6.51 43.61 28.39
C LYS A 797 7.73 42.86 27.85
N GLY A 798 8.91 43.23 28.34
CA GLY A 798 10.21 42.70 27.93
C GLY A 798 10.72 43.38 26.66
N ASP A 799 12.01 43.21 26.34
CA ASP A 799 12.67 43.88 25.20
C ASP A 799 12.68 43.00 23.93
N PRO A 800 12.71 43.59 22.70
CA PRO A 800 12.72 42.85 21.42
C PRO A 800 14.10 42.24 21.09
N SER A 801 14.64 41.49 22.03
CA SER A 801 16.02 41.02 22.05
C SER A 801 16.40 40.12 20.86
N LYS A 802 15.50 39.27 20.36
CA LYS A 802 15.79 38.39 19.21
C LYS A 802 15.85 39.20 17.92
N SER A 803 14.90 40.11 17.73
CA SER A 803 14.84 41.01 16.58
C SER A 803 16.06 41.96 16.54
N GLN A 804 16.38 42.61 17.66
CA GLN A 804 17.59 43.46 17.78
C GLN A 804 18.88 42.67 17.50
N ALA A 805 19.03 41.46 18.04
CA ALA A 805 20.23 40.65 17.82
C ALA A 805 20.44 40.29 16.34
N LEU A 806 19.37 40.05 15.59
CA LEU A 806 19.44 39.80 14.14
C LEU A 806 19.81 41.07 13.36
N LEU A 807 19.20 42.22 13.66
CA LEU A 807 19.57 43.50 13.04
C LEU A 807 21.04 43.87 13.30
N VAL A 808 21.53 43.68 14.53
CA VAL A 808 22.95 43.91 14.89
C VAL A 808 23.89 42.93 14.17
N ALA A 809 23.48 41.67 13.97
CA ALA A 809 24.26 40.70 13.20
C ALA A 809 24.34 41.08 11.71
N ASP A 810 23.23 41.57 11.14
CA ASP A 810 23.17 42.02 9.74
C ASP A 810 23.93 43.35 9.53
N ILE A 811 23.97 44.27 10.51
CA ILE A 811 24.90 45.43 10.51
C ILE A 811 26.36 44.96 10.46
N LYS A 812 26.76 44.06 11.37
CA LYS A 812 28.15 43.53 11.41
C LYS A 812 28.54 42.83 10.11
N ARG A 813 27.61 42.11 9.48
CA ARG A 813 27.81 41.48 8.17
C ARG A 813 28.05 42.52 7.07
N ARG A 814 27.27 43.61 7.04
CA ARG A 814 27.47 44.74 6.10
C ARG A 814 28.81 45.43 6.32
N GLU A 815 29.23 45.63 7.58
CA GLU A 815 30.52 46.24 7.92
C GLU A 815 31.71 45.35 7.59
N GLY A 816 31.60 44.02 7.76
CA GLY A 816 32.63 43.05 7.40
C GLY A 816 32.77 42.74 5.89
N HIS A 817 31.90 43.30 5.05
CA HIS A 817 31.96 43.20 3.59
C HIS A 817 32.43 44.51 2.91
N ARG A 818 32.95 45.48 3.67
CA ARG A 818 33.54 46.73 3.16
C ARG A 818 35.06 46.68 3.06
#